data_AF-A0A3B1AGA7-F1
#
_entry.id   AF-A0A3B1AGA7-F1
#
_cell.length_a   1.000
_cell.length_b   1.000
_cell.length_c   1.000
_cell.angle_alpha   90.00
_cell.angle_beta   90.00
_cell.angle_gamma   90.00
#
_symmetry.space_group_name_H-M   'P 1'
#
loop_
_entity.id
_entity.type
_entity.pdbx_description
1 polymer ?
#
loop_
_entity_poly.entity_id
_entity_poly.type
_entity_poly.pdbx_seq_one_letter_code
_entity_poly.pdbx_strand_id
1 'polypeptide(L)'
;MGLIDDLHNEAKHQQADNESIQANNQKLEEQFQSTVQAKMVMIFQFLSELCESLNLIQSNILVSYPIKDYSVMKDLKPSDYKVIVDSRKVMKNIKLSFMCSSNNRVRFDVENKIYIDRISEYLDEHHVSYVCHKNKDSRHNVTNATFNVDSMVPVSFVFTATLESSSIILNIANFNGFNNDRFVIESYEVDPQFLEDLGKYILRRDTTLFGKKITKKELDDIRLKLKKDNKKNKVKSKASIAKHPKKAHQINEVEVSGHDIVSPQSVTKSSNNKNSSKKQKKSDTDIKSKSVSTESDANEFSNLTTSYDAEIRTVDKFKLNFSLLPTAFKPASHDVLDIHTHLNHLAGLVDFPNQLIHDAATILSDINKIDVPVMDRIEVAHAIYITVYPVLVKICAPFNNEMEKPVQGVEQLSALSHCVVIAEQISITYKYAFLQFYSSNAHDYSEMRNNVVELGFRILEMIRLEQRLRAFRYEKLTGSTWLDVNQIFFSLMLHEDIDEKKVLSSEIGISYINLDDVIDLKSKNSIRDIYLSIQLFGVLDVITWPAHLFYFPDSYLAHLDSALRISDDNGQKLEPGWLITFLLNDGPPEHKRTDSMTAPGVKIDFSILHNALVTEHELLAKMIFLSAIDNSQLSPPLANLKDQDKIPVLEMVLMALKRRERHHKRHNVYGAQKLFVNFGFNESYKVLSGYAKPENNEDKSMLENIELIQQESIKLSDELSVKVSNSSNWQIINFSSGGLLISHDSVAKSNTLQVGQILSFKSNDNNNLPLLGYVGRMHRLHDHRIEISIIRMASYAESALVLDQQSLSSDTGHPVILSKDMNERWQIVLLHEYGYISGTPLKLIRSNGSILLLRLGDIWMSKRDFTVFEIRSASL
;
A
#
# COMPACT_ATOMS: atom_id res chain seq x y z
N MET A 1 -43.80 -15.64 -26.56
CA MET A 1 -43.37 -16.43 -25.40
C MET A 1 -43.55 -15.54 -24.19
N GLY A 2 -44.24 -16.02 -23.16
CA GLY A 2 -44.66 -15.19 -22.04
C GLY A 2 -43.54 -15.01 -21.02
N LEU A 3 -43.55 -13.90 -20.28
CA LEU A 3 -42.64 -13.62 -19.16
C LEU A 3 -42.51 -14.80 -18.17
N ILE A 4 -43.57 -15.60 -18.05
CA ILE A 4 -43.62 -16.81 -17.20
C ILE A 4 -42.78 -17.96 -17.78
N ASP A 5 -42.71 -18.11 -19.11
CA ASP A 5 -41.86 -19.12 -19.76
C ASP A 5 -40.38 -18.76 -19.60
N ASP A 6 -40.04 -17.47 -19.68
CA ASP A 6 -38.67 -16.98 -19.48
C ASP A 6 -38.22 -17.18 -18.03
N LEU A 7 -39.07 -16.84 -17.04
CA LEU A 7 -38.79 -17.10 -15.62
C LEU A 7 -38.69 -18.60 -15.30
N HIS A 8 -39.46 -19.45 -15.98
CA HIS A 8 -39.38 -20.90 -15.77
C HIS A 8 -38.12 -21.51 -16.39
N ASN A 9 -37.64 -20.96 -17.51
CA ASN A 9 -36.36 -21.33 -18.10
C ASN A 9 -35.19 -20.83 -17.25
N GLU A 10 -35.26 -19.62 -16.70
CA GLU A 10 -34.25 -19.08 -15.80
C GLU A 10 -34.18 -19.85 -14.47
N ALA A 11 -35.33 -20.21 -13.89
CA ALA A 11 -35.39 -21.07 -12.71
C ALA A 11 -34.82 -22.47 -12.96
N LYS A 12 -35.08 -23.07 -14.14
CA LYS A 12 -34.48 -24.37 -14.52
C LYS A 12 -32.98 -24.27 -14.74
N HIS A 13 -32.50 -23.15 -15.30
CA HIS A 13 -31.06 -22.93 -15.48
C HIS A 13 -30.36 -22.78 -14.12
N GLN A 14 -30.93 -21.98 -13.21
CA GLN A 14 -30.42 -21.85 -11.85
C GLN A 14 -30.45 -23.18 -11.08
N GLN A 15 -31.49 -23.99 -11.25
CA GLN A 15 -31.59 -25.29 -10.60
C GLN A 15 -30.54 -26.28 -11.14
N ALA A 16 -30.30 -26.29 -12.46
CA ALA A 16 -29.26 -27.12 -13.07
C ALA A 16 -27.85 -26.67 -12.67
N ASP A 17 -27.60 -25.36 -12.58
CA ASP A 17 -26.33 -24.80 -12.12
C ASP A 17 -26.07 -25.17 -10.65
N ASN A 18 -27.09 -25.06 -9.79
CA ASN A 18 -27.01 -25.45 -8.38
C ASN A 18 -26.74 -26.95 -8.19
N GLU A 19 -27.39 -27.82 -8.98
CA GLU A 19 -27.13 -29.26 -8.95
C GLU A 19 -25.70 -29.60 -9.41
N SER A 20 -25.17 -28.87 -10.42
CA SER A 20 -23.79 -29.06 -10.89
C SER A 20 -22.75 -28.63 -9.86
N ILE A 21 -23.00 -27.54 -9.13
CA ILE A 21 -22.15 -27.04 -8.04
C ILE A 21 -22.18 -28.00 -6.85
N GLN A 22 -23.36 -28.51 -6.47
CA GLN A 22 -23.47 -29.52 -5.42
C GLN A 22 -22.72 -30.82 -5.78
N ALA A 23 -22.82 -31.29 -7.02
CA ALA A 23 -22.09 -32.48 -7.47
C ALA A 23 -20.57 -32.27 -7.48
N ASN A 24 -20.08 -31.09 -7.88
CA ASN A 24 -18.65 -30.76 -7.80
C ASN A 24 -18.15 -30.63 -6.36
N ASN A 25 -18.95 -30.06 -5.47
CA ASN A 25 -18.62 -29.96 -4.04
C ASN A 25 -18.59 -31.33 -3.37
N GLN A 26 -19.51 -32.23 -3.70
CA GLN A 26 -19.48 -33.61 -3.21
C GLN A 26 -18.21 -34.33 -3.67
N LYS A 27 -17.82 -34.18 -4.94
CA LYS A 27 -16.56 -34.76 -5.46
C LYS A 27 -15.31 -34.18 -4.76
N LEU A 28 -15.29 -32.88 -4.47
CA LEU A 28 -14.21 -32.24 -3.73
C LEU A 28 -14.16 -32.72 -2.26
N GLU A 29 -15.31 -32.85 -1.60
CA GLU A 29 -15.39 -33.40 -0.24
C GLU A 29 -14.93 -34.87 -0.20
N GLU A 30 -15.28 -35.68 -1.20
CA GLU A 30 -14.82 -37.07 -1.34
C GLU A 30 -13.30 -37.16 -1.59
N GLN A 31 -12.75 -36.30 -2.46
CA GLN A 31 -11.31 -36.22 -2.71
C GLN A 31 -10.54 -35.73 -1.47
N PHE A 32 -11.09 -34.76 -0.76
CA PHE A 32 -10.53 -34.25 0.49
C PHE A 32 -10.52 -35.32 1.60
N GLN A 33 -11.63 -36.03 1.77
CA GLN A 33 -11.74 -37.13 2.73
C GLN A 33 -10.82 -38.30 2.38
N SER A 34 -10.66 -38.62 1.10
CA SER A 34 -9.78 -39.73 0.71
C SER A 34 -8.29 -39.40 0.79
N THR A 35 -7.91 -38.15 0.51
CA THR A 35 -6.49 -37.78 0.36
C THR A 35 -5.97 -37.02 1.58
N VAL A 36 -6.54 -35.86 1.91
CA VAL A 36 -6.02 -34.97 2.96
C VAL A 36 -6.24 -35.57 4.34
N GLN A 37 -7.41 -36.16 4.59
CA GLN A 37 -7.72 -36.76 5.88
C GLN A 37 -6.78 -37.94 6.21
N ALA A 38 -6.45 -38.77 5.23
CA ALA A 38 -5.50 -39.87 5.41
C ALA A 38 -4.11 -39.34 5.85
N LYS A 39 -3.68 -38.22 5.28
CA LYS A 39 -2.41 -37.54 5.64
C LYS A 39 -2.47 -36.88 7.01
N MET A 40 -3.59 -36.26 7.37
CA MET A 40 -3.83 -35.75 8.72
C MET A 40 -3.75 -36.85 9.78
N VAL A 41 -4.36 -38.02 9.51
CA VAL A 41 -4.26 -39.18 10.41
C VAL A 41 -2.81 -39.64 10.55
N MET A 42 -2.04 -39.66 9.46
CA MET A 42 -0.63 -40.01 9.49
C MET A 42 0.21 -39.03 10.34
N ILE A 43 -0.02 -37.72 10.19
CA ILE A 43 0.60 -36.68 11.03
C ILE A 43 0.22 -36.91 12.50
N PHE A 44 -1.05 -37.15 12.79
CA PHE A 44 -1.53 -37.36 14.16
C PHE A 44 -0.88 -38.58 14.82
N GLN A 45 -0.82 -39.71 14.12
CA GLN A 45 -0.20 -40.94 14.63
C GLN A 45 1.28 -40.70 14.94
N PHE A 46 2.02 -40.15 13.98
CA PHE A 46 3.44 -39.84 14.15
C PHE A 46 3.69 -38.88 15.33
N LEU A 47 2.94 -37.79 15.41
CA LEU A 47 3.10 -36.81 16.50
C LEU A 47 2.72 -37.40 17.87
N SER A 48 1.73 -38.30 17.92
CA SER A 48 1.34 -38.97 19.17
C SER A 48 2.45 -39.88 19.67
N GLU A 49 2.99 -40.74 18.79
CA GLU A 49 4.12 -41.63 19.12
C GLU A 49 5.38 -40.83 19.51
N LEU A 50 5.66 -39.74 18.78
CA LEU A 50 6.77 -38.84 19.09
C LEU A 50 6.61 -38.19 20.47
N CYS A 51 5.40 -37.73 20.81
CA CYS A 51 5.13 -37.13 22.12
C CYS A 51 5.28 -38.13 23.26
N GLU A 52 4.76 -39.35 23.09
CA GLU A 52 4.92 -40.42 24.09
C GLU A 52 6.41 -40.74 24.32
N SER A 53 7.17 -40.86 23.24
CA SER A 53 8.61 -41.11 23.29
C SER A 53 9.38 -39.95 23.95
N LEU A 54 9.05 -38.71 23.61
CA LEU A 54 9.72 -37.52 24.16
C LEU A 54 9.42 -37.32 25.64
N ASN A 55 8.17 -37.54 26.06
CA ASN A 55 7.78 -37.46 27.46
C ASN A 55 8.45 -38.55 28.31
N LEU A 56 8.76 -39.72 27.73
CA LEU A 56 9.50 -40.79 28.40
C LEU A 56 11.00 -40.50 28.51
N ILE A 57 11.62 -40.04 27.40
CA ILE A 57 13.07 -39.86 27.31
C ILE A 57 13.55 -38.58 28.03
N GLN A 58 12.69 -37.55 28.12
CA GLN A 58 13.03 -36.23 28.68
C GLN A 58 14.33 -35.68 28.08
N SER A 59 14.34 -35.51 26.76
CA SER A 59 15.53 -35.09 26.01
C SER A 59 16.15 -33.80 26.59
N ASN A 60 17.45 -33.83 26.87
CA ASN A 60 18.19 -32.68 27.42
C ASN A 60 18.57 -31.66 26.32
N ILE A 61 17.58 -31.17 25.59
CA ILE A 61 17.75 -30.11 24.58
C ILE A 61 17.64 -28.77 25.31
N LEU A 62 18.67 -27.93 25.19
CA LEU A 62 18.68 -26.59 25.77
C LEU A 62 18.39 -25.56 24.67
N VAL A 63 17.43 -24.68 24.94
CA VAL A 63 17.01 -23.63 24.00
C VAL A 63 17.20 -22.27 24.67
N SER A 64 17.54 -21.26 23.86
CA SER A 64 17.57 -19.87 24.30
C SER A 64 16.59 -19.02 23.50
N TYR A 65 15.87 -18.12 24.18
CA TYR A 65 14.91 -17.20 23.57
C TYR A 65 15.32 -15.75 23.87
N PRO A 66 15.69 -14.96 22.84
CA PRO A 66 15.96 -13.54 23.02
C PRO A 66 14.65 -12.76 23.22
N ILE A 67 14.62 -11.87 24.22
CA ILE A 67 13.55 -10.91 24.47
C ILE A 67 14.02 -9.57 23.90
N LYS A 68 13.56 -9.22 22.68
CA LYS A 68 13.82 -7.96 21.92
C LYS A 68 14.83 -7.00 22.56
N ASP A 69 16.12 -7.32 22.45
CA ASP A 69 17.27 -6.50 22.90
C ASP A 69 17.44 -6.27 24.42
N TYR A 70 16.51 -6.73 25.26
CA TYR A 70 16.60 -6.54 26.73
C TYR A 70 17.33 -7.68 27.43
N SER A 71 17.01 -8.92 27.07
CA SER A 71 17.57 -10.10 27.76
C SER A 71 17.42 -11.37 26.94
N VAL A 72 17.99 -12.48 27.42
CA VAL A 72 17.89 -13.80 26.78
C VAL A 72 17.51 -14.81 27.85
N MET A 73 16.38 -15.50 27.67
CA MET A 73 16.03 -16.68 28.45
C MET A 73 16.93 -17.82 28.00
N LYS A 74 17.82 -18.30 28.87
CA LYS A 74 18.76 -19.39 28.56
C LYS A 74 18.33 -20.68 29.23
N ASP A 75 18.84 -21.78 28.70
CA ASP A 75 18.73 -23.13 29.27
C ASP A 75 17.29 -23.61 29.48
N LEU A 76 16.38 -23.20 28.58
CA LEU A 76 15.02 -23.68 28.55
C LEU A 76 14.99 -25.12 28.06
N LYS A 77 14.33 -25.99 28.81
CA LYS A 77 14.13 -27.41 28.46
C LYS A 77 12.68 -27.61 28.01
N PRO A 78 12.44 -28.22 26.85
CA PRO A 78 11.10 -28.54 26.42
C PRO A 78 10.55 -29.73 27.23
N SER A 79 9.31 -29.60 27.72
CA SER A 79 8.59 -30.60 28.51
C SER A 79 7.09 -30.58 28.17
N ASP A 80 6.36 -31.56 28.70
CA ASP A 80 4.88 -31.64 28.62
C ASP A 80 4.34 -31.65 27.19
N TYR A 81 4.91 -32.50 26.33
CA TYR A 81 4.44 -32.66 24.96
C TYR A 81 3.04 -33.25 24.93
N LYS A 82 2.11 -32.56 24.26
CA LYS A 82 0.70 -32.95 24.13
C LYS A 82 0.23 -32.75 22.70
N VAL A 83 -0.51 -33.72 22.20
CA VAL A 83 -1.23 -33.63 20.92
C VAL A 83 -2.73 -33.58 21.20
N ILE A 84 -3.39 -32.56 20.65
CA ILE A 84 -4.83 -32.35 20.75
C ILE A 84 -5.40 -32.36 19.34
N VAL A 85 -6.53 -33.04 19.16
CA VAL A 85 -7.27 -33.07 17.89
C VAL A 85 -8.72 -32.63 18.12
N ASP A 86 -9.31 -32.03 17.11
CA ASP A 86 -10.71 -31.58 17.14
C ASP A 86 -11.70 -32.76 17.11
N SER A 87 -11.51 -33.70 16.20
CA SER A 87 -12.35 -34.90 16.05
C SER A 87 -11.55 -36.09 15.55
N ARG A 88 -11.74 -37.25 16.20
CA ARG A 88 -11.10 -38.51 15.76
C ARG A 88 -11.70 -39.06 14.46
N LYS A 89 -12.93 -38.63 14.09
CA LYS A 89 -13.61 -39.11 12.88
C LYS A 89 -13.30 -38.25 11.65
N VAL A 90 -13.13 -36.94 11.83
CA VAL A 90 -12.81 -35.99 10.75
C VAL A 90 -11.81 -34.99 11.32
N MET A 91 -10.53 -35.33 11.21
CA MET A 91 -9.44 -34.49 11.74
C MET A 91 -9.25 -33.29 10.82
N LYS A 92 -9.69 -32.10 11.25
CA LYS A 92 -9.39 -30.85 10.54
C LYS A 92 -8.26 -30.09 11.21
N ASN A 93 -8.12 -30.22 12.53
CA ASN A 93 -7.11 -29.52 13.29
C ASN A 93 -6.34 -30.48 14.20
N ILE A 94 -5.01 -30.48 14.06
CA ILE A 94 -4.09 -31.19 14.96
C ILE A 94 -3.19 -30.14 15.59
N LYS A 95 -3.19 -30.06 16.92
CA LYS A 95 -2.35 -29.16 17.70
C LYS A 95 -1.36 -29.96 18.53
N LEU A 96 -0.08 -29.88 18.18
CA LEU A 96 1.02 -30.25 19.06
C LEU A 96 1.38 -29.03 19.90
N SER A 97 1.49 -29.21 21.22
CA SER A 97 1.95 -28.16 22.13
C SER A 97 2.86 -28.72 23.20
N PHE A 98 3.87 -27.97 23.58
CA PHE A 98 4.78 -28.27 24.68
C PHE A 98 5.27 -26.98 25.33
N MET A 99 5.86 -27.08 26.51
CA MET A 99 6.35 -25.94 27.28
C MET A 99 7.87 -25.98 27.34
N CYS A 100 8.53 -24.91 26.91
CA CYS A 100 9.94 -24.70 27.18
C CYS A 100 10.05 -24.01 28.55
N SER A 101 10.58 -24.71 29.56
CA SER A 101 10.68 -24.18 30.92
C SER A 101 12.10 -24.21 31.48
N SER A 102 12.42 -23.25 32.36
CA SER A 102 13.65 -23.21 33.15
C SER A 102 13.34 -22.66 34.54
N ASN A 103 14.11 -23.07 35.54
CA ASN A 103 13.97 -22.57 36.91
C ASN A 103 14.50 -21.13 37.06
N ASN A 104 15.19 -20.62 36.04
CA ASN A 104 15.72 -19.27 36.05
C ASN A 104 14.59 -18.26 35.78
N ARG A 105 14.60 -17.13 36.49
CA ARG A 105 13.76 -15.98 36.14
C ARG A 105 14.62 -14.94 35.46
N VAL A 106 14.10 -14.36 34.40
CA VAL A 106 14.80 -13.29 33.69
C VAL A 106 14.28 -11.96 34.21
N ARG A 107 15.18 -11.18 34.79
CA ARG A 107 14.88 -9.84 35.29
C ARG A 107 15.57 -8.81 34.41
N PHE A 108 14.82 -7.84 33.93
CA PHE A 108 15.35 -6.67 33.23
C PHE A 108 14.50 -5.44 33.53
N ASP A 109 15.13 -4.27 33.40
CA ASP A 109 14.50 -2.99 33.64
C ASP A 109 14.26 -2.29 32.30
N VAL A 110 13.11 -1.63 32.20
CA VAL A 110 12.68 -0.92 31.00
C VAL A 110 12.35 0.50 31.41
N GLU A 111 13.02 1.44 30.77
CA GLU A 111 12.77 2.86 30.96
C GLU A 111 11.66 3.32 30.02
N ASN A 112 10.94 4.36 30.45
CA ASN A 112 9.88 5.02 29.68
C ASN A 112 8.61 4.17 29.49
N LYS A 113 7.48 4.77 29.89
CA LYS A 113 6.13 4.19 29.86
C LYS A 113 5.76 3.57 28.51
N ILE A 114 6.16 4.18 27.39
CA ILE A 114 5.81 3.67 26.05
C ILE A 114 6.46 2.30 25.80
N TYR A 115 7.73 2.12 26.18
CA TYR A 115 8.41 0.84 26.02
C TYR A 115 7.90 -0.20 27.02
N ILE A 116 7.58 0.21 28.25
CA ILE A 116 6.95 -0.65 29.25
C ILE A 116 5.64 -1.25 28.70
N ASP A 117 4.77 -0.41 28.14
CA ASP A 117 3.49 -0.87 27.61
C ASP A 117 3.69 -1.75 26.35
N ARG A 118 4.67 -1.44 25.49
CA ARG A 118 5.03 -2.28 24.32
C ARG A 118 5.56 -3.66 24.69
N ILE A 119 6.40 -3.76 25.73
CA ILE A 119 6.96 -5.04 26.17
C ILE A 119 5.90 -5.87 26.87
N SER A 120 5.03 -5.24 27.66
CA SER A 120 3.84 -5.89 28.22
C SER A 120 2.99 -6.52 27.11
N GLU A 121 2.62 -5.74 26.10
CA GLU A 121 1.83 -6.22 24.96
C GLU A 121 2.55 -7.35 24.20
N TYR A 122 3.86 -7.21 23.98
CA TYR A 122 4.68 -8.25 23.34
C TYR A 122 4.70 -9.56 24.15
N LEU A 123 4.90 -9.51 25.47
CA LEU A 123 4.90 -10.71 26.31
C LEU A 123 3.50 -11.33 26.39
N ASP A 124 2.44 -10.52 26.41
CA ASP A 124 1.05 -10.97 26.41
C ASP A 124 0.66 -11.66 25.10
N GLU A 125 1.08 -11.10 23.95
CA GLU A 125 0.87 -11.66 22.61
C GLU A 125 1.49 -13.06 22.47
N HIS A 126 2.66 -13.27 23.07
CA HIS A 126 3.36 -14.56 23.05
C HIS A 126 3.02 -15.49 24.22
N HIS A 127 2.03 -15.13 25.04
CA HIS A 127 1.55 -15.89 26.20
C HIS A 127 2.66 -16.22 27.21
N VAL A 128 3.60 -15.30 27.42
CA VAL A 128 4.69 -15.44 28.39
C VAL A 128 4.26 -14.82 29.72
N SER A 129 4.38 -15.56 30.82
CA SER A 129 4.02 -15.02 32.14
C SER A 129 5.09 -14.07 32.68
N TYR A 130 4.66 -12.90 33.16
CA TYR A 130 5.55 -11.91 33.76
C TYR A 130 4.91 -11.15 34.90
N VAL A 131 5.75 -10.65 35.81
CA VAL A 131 5.37 -9.69 36.85
C VAL A 131 6.06 -8.37 36.53
N CYS A 132 5.27 -7.30 36.37
CA CYS A 132 5.77 -5.95 36.08
C CYS A 132 5.62 -5.06 37.32
N HIS A 133 6.73 -4.59 37.88
CA HIS A 133 6.75 -3.61 38.96
C HIS A 133 7.05 -2.22 38.39
N LYS A 134 6.00 -1.40 38.22
CA LYS A 134 6.11 -0.03 37.70
C LYS A 134 6.52 0.92 38.84
N ASN A 135 7.70 1.54 38.75
CA ASN A 135 8.11 2.58 39.69
C ASN A 135 7.58 3.93 39.23
N LYS A 136 7.10 4.72 40.18
CA LYS A 136 6.52 6.02 39.93
C LYS A 136 7.36 7.11 40.59
N ASP A 137 7.50 8.25 39.92
CA ASP A 137 8.13 9.44 40.49
C ASP A 137 7.23 10.10 41.56
N SER A 138 7.72 11.19 42.17
CA SER A 138 6.97 12.00 43.14
C SER A 138 5.70 12.64 42.56
N ARG A 139 5.55 12.65 41.23
CA ARG A 139 4.37 13.12 40.49
C ARG A 139 3.46 11.97 40.03
N HIS A 140 3.69 10.75 40.52
CA HIS A 140 2.98 9.53 40.15
C HIS A 140 3.09 9.10 38.67
N ASN A 141 4.05 9.65 37.91
CA ASN A 141 4.34 9.19 36.55
C ASN A 141 5.23 7.96 36.60
N VAL A 142 4.93 6.97 35.76
CA VAL A 142 5.76 5.76 35.62
C VAL A 142 7.04 6.13 34.88
N THR A 143 8.18 6.07 35.56
CA THR A 143 9.49 6.41 35.00
C THR A 143 10.19 5.17 34.43
N ASN A 144 10.20 4.08 35.19
CA ASN A 144 10.72 2.78 34.76
C ASN A 144 9.85 1.64 35.32
N ALA A 145 10.03 0.44 34.76
CA ALA A 145 9.45 -0.76 35.32
C ALA A 145 10.45 -1.92 35.28
N THR A 146 10.43 -2.70 36.35
CA THR A 146 11.17 -3.96 36.43
C THR A 146 10.26 -5.09 35.98
N PHE A 147 10.67 -5.83 34.95
CA PHE A 147 10.02 -7.05 34.50
C PHE A 147 10.73 -8.25 35.11
N ASN A 148 9.96 -9.09 35.80
CA ASN A 148 10.36 -10.43 36.21
C ASN A 148 9.59 -11.41 35.35
N VAL A 149 10.24 -11.93 34.31
CA VAL A 149 9.62 -12.86 33.36
C VAL A 149 9.92 -14.28 33.81
N ASP A 150 8.87 -15.09 33.94
CA ASP A 150 9.01 -16.51 34.20
C ASP A 150 9.53 -17.17 32.91
N SER A 151 10.60 -17.97 33.02
CA SER A 151 11.19 -18.68 31.88
C SER A 151 10.32 -19.87 31.49
N MET A 152 9.09 -19.59 31.04
CA MET A 152 8.11 -20.55 30.57
C MET A 152 7.53 -20.03 29.25
N VAL A 153 7.91 -20.69 28.15
CA VAL A 153 7.50 -20.31 26.79
C VAL A 153 6.62 -21.41 26.20
N PRO A 154 5.33 -21.14 25.92
CA PRO A 154 4.45 -22.10 25.27
C PRO A 154 4.79 -22.18 23.79
N VAL A 155 5.05 -23.39 23.30
CA VAL A 155 5.32 -23.67 21.90
C VAL A 155 4.17 -24.48 21.31
N SER A 156 3.73 -24.14 20.10
CA SER A 156 2.69 -24.92 19.42
C SER A 156 2.87 -25.03 17.92
N PHE A 157 2.50 -26.19 17.39
CA PHE A 157 2.40 -26.50 15.98
C PHE A 157 0.95 -26.85 15.70
N VAL A 158 0.28 -26.09 14.84
CA VAL A 158 -1.13 -26.27 14.49
C VAL A 158 -1.22 -26.61 13.01
N PHE A 159 -1.65 -27.82 12.71
CA PHE A 159 -1.94 -28.30 11.38
C PHE A 159 -3.43 -28.15 11.11
N THR A 160 -3.79 -27.37 10.09
CA THR A 160 -5.16 -27.13 9.67
C THR A 160 -5.36 -27.62 8.24
N ALA A 161 -6.26 -28.57 8.05
CA ALA A 161 -6.60 -29.07 6.73
C ALA A 161 -7.56 -28.10 6.03
N THR A 162 -7.22 -27.66 4.82
CA THR A 162 -8.01 -26.71 4.03
C THR A 162 -8.68 -27.44 2.87
N LEU A 163 -10.01 -27.35 2.79
CA LEU A 163 -10.81 -28.04 1.77
C LEU A 163 -10.50 -27.51 0.35
N GLU A 164 -10.33 -26.20 0.21
CA GLU A 164 -10.22 -25.49 -1.07
C GLU A 164 -8.97 -25.89 -1.86
N SER A 165 -7.82 -25.90 -1.20
CA SER A 165 -6.53 -26.17 -1.83
C SER A 165 -6.10 -27.63 -1.70
N SER A 166 -6.88 -28.48 -1.03
CA SER A 166 -6.46 -29.84 -0.66
C SER A 166 -5.06 -29.87 -0.02
N SER A 167 -4.74 -28.82 0.73
CA SER A 167 -3.45 -28.59 1.38
C SER A 167 -3.62 -28.54 2.90
N ILE A 168 -2.49 -28.63 3.60
CA ILE A 168 -2.41 -28.58 5.05
C ILE A 168 -1.61 -27.34 5.42
N ILE A 169 -2.21 -26.43 6.17
CA ILE A 169 -1.55 -25.23 6.68
C ILE A 169 -0.91 -25.59 8.02
N LEU A 170 0.39 -25.37 8.16
CA LEU A 170 1.14 -25.53 9.39
C LEU A 170 1.48 -24.15 9.97
N ASN A 171 0.89 -23.83 11.13
CA ASN A 171 1.23 -22.64 11.91
C ASN A 171 2.12 -23.05 13.09
N ILE A 172 3.29 -22.44 13.22
CA ILE A 172 4.26 -22.70 14.28
C ILE A 172 4.40 -21.44 15.12
N ALA A 173 4.07 -21.51 16.40
CA ALA A 173 4.19 -20.41 17.34
C ALA A 173 5.32 -20.68 18.33
N ASN A 174 6.13 -19.65 18.56
CA ASN A 174 7.19 -19.60 19.56
C ASN A 174 8.26 -20.70 19.43
N PHE A 175 8.54 -21.25 18.23
CA PHE A 175 9.54 -22.32 18.09
C PHE A 175 10.97 -21.78 17.93
N ASN A 176 11.23 -20.88 16.97
CA ASN A 176 12.57 -20.33 16.73
C ASN A 176 12.80 -18.96 17.37
N GLY A 177 12.20 -18.73 18.53
CA GLY A 177 12.05 -17.40 19.13
C GLY A 177 10.57 -17.05 19.26
N PHE A 178 10.27 -15.84 19.70
CA PHE A 178 8.91 -15.31 19.83
C PHE A 178 8.37 -14.86 18.47
N ASN A 179 8.11 -15.83 17.59
CA ASN A 179 7.62 -15.62 16.22
C ASN A 179 6.46 -16.58 15.92
N ASN A 180 5.68 -16.23 14.90
CA ASN A 180 4.64 -17.08 14.33
C ASN A 180 5.00 -17.35 12.86
N ASP A 181 5.38 -18.58 12.55
CA ASP A 181 5.68 -19.03 11.19
C ASP A 181 4.46 -19.75 10.60
N ARG A 182 4.20 -19.55 9.31
CA ARG A 182 3.09 -20.20 8.58
C ARG A 182 3.60 -20.84 7.30
N PHE A 183 3.27 -22.11 7.11
CA PHE A 183 3.63 -22.90 5.94
C PHE A 183 2.38 -23.51 5.31
N VAL A 184 2.38 -23.67 4.00
CA VAL A 184 1.36 -24.38 3.24
C VAL A 184 2.02 -25.62 2.67
N ILE A 185 1.50 -26.80 3.02
CA ILE A 185 2.04 -28.10 2.68
C ILE A 185 1.04 -28.81 1.78
N GLU A 186 1.48 -29.26 0.62
CA GLU A 186 0.60 -30.02 -0.27
C GLU A 186 0.38 -31.43 0.29
N SER A 187 -0.83 -31.99 0.13
CA SER A 187 -1.16 -33.29 0.71
C SER A 187 -0.24 -34.43 0.26
N TYR A 188 0.35 -34.36 -0.93
CA TYR A 188 1.30 -35.35 -1.43
C TYR A 188 2.71 -35.22 -0.83
N GLU A 189 3.09 -34.05 -0.32
CA GLU A 189 4.39 -33.81 0.32
C GLU A 189 4.46 -34.43 1.73
N VAL A 190 3.30 -34.71 2.33
CA VAL A 190 3.22 -35.42 3.62
C VAL A 190 3.51 -36.91 3.40
N ASP A 191 4.77 -37.25 3.31
CA ASP A 191 5.26 -38.62 3.24
C ASP A 191 6.06 -39.00 4.51
N PRO A 192 6.48 -40.26 4.68
CA PRO A 192 7.26 -40.66 5.85
C PRO A 192 8.57 -39.88 6.01
N GLN A 193 9.19 -39.43 4.92
CA GLN A 193 10.43 -38.64 4.97
C GLN A 193 10.16 -37.24 5.52
N PHE A 194 9.10 -36.58 5.06
CA PHE A 194 8.63 -35.32 5.61
C PHE A 194 8.34 -35.43 7.11
N LEU A 195 7.68 -36.51 7.55
CA LEU A 195 7.41 -36.72 8.98
C LEU A 195 8.70 -36.91 9.78
N GLU A 196 9.68 -37.63 9.24
CA GLU A 196 10.99 -37.78 9.87
C GLU A 196 11.70 -36.43 10.00
N ASP A 197 11.67 -35.61 8.94
CA ASP A 197 12.30 -34.29 8.92
C ASP A 197 11.57 -33.30 9.82
N LEU A 198 10.24 -33.38 9.90
CA LEU A 198 9.43 -32.68 10.92
C LEU A 198 9.81 -33.11 12.33
N GLY A 199 10.04 -34.40 12.57
CA GLY A 199 10.53 -34.92 13.85
C GLY A 199 11.91 -34.36 14.20
N LYS A 200 12.86 -34.39 13.26
CA LYS A 200 14.20 -33.79 13.42
C LYS A 200 14.12 -32.30 13.71
N TYR A 201 13.22 -31.61 13.02
CA TYR A 201 12.98 -30.19 13.21
C TYR A 201 12.43 -29.90 14.61
N ILE A 202 11.41 -30.61 15.08
CA ILE A 202 10.87 -30.49 16.46
C ILE A 202 11.96 -30.75 17.50
N LEU A 203 12.86 -31.71 17.23
CA LEU A 203 14.04 -32.01 18.05
C LEU A 203 15.19 -31.01 17.92
N ARG A 204 15.05 -29.97 17.09
CA ARG A 204 16.07 -28.96 16.76
C ARG A 204 17.38 -29.56 16.24
N ARG A 205 17.33 -30.75 15.62
CA ARG A 205 18.48 -31.38 14.96
C ARG A 205 18.70 -30.83 13.56
N ASP A 206 17.61 -30.37 12.94
CA ASP A 206 17.63 -29.65 11.66
C ASP A 206 16.95 -28.30 11.88
N THR A 207 17.56 -27.23 11.37
CA THR A 207 17.01 -25.86 11.43
C THR A 207 16.12 -25.53 10.23
N THR A 208 16.06 -26.41 9.23
CA THR A 208 15.38 -26.16 7.96
C THR A 208 14.34 -27.24 7.66
N LEU A 209 13.06 -26.96 7.99
CA LEU A 209 11.95 -27.87 7.67
C LEU A 209 11.68 -27.96 6.15
N PHE A 210 11.92 -26.87 5.40
CA PHE A 210 11.64 -26.76 3.96
C PHE A 210 12.87 -26.34 3.14
N GLY A 211 13.99 -27.03 3.31
CA GLY A 211 15.12 -26.88 2.40
C GLY A 211 14.74 -27.36 1.00
N LYS A 212 14.23 -26.46 0.12
CA LYS A 212 13.83 -26.75 -1.27
C LYS A 212 14.91 -27.55 -2.01
N LYS A 213 14.78 -28.88 -2.05
CA LYS A 213 15.40 -29.74 -3.06
C LYS A 213 14.32 -30.12 -4.05
N ILE A 214 14.25 -29.42 -5.17
CA ILE A 214 13.44 -29.84 -6.32
C ILE A 214 13.90 -31.26 -6.68
N THR A 215 12.97 -32.21 -6.60
CA THR A 215 13.29 -33.62 -6.79
C THR A 215 13.55 -33.87 -8.27
N LYS A 216 14.57 -34.68 -8.62
CA LYS A 216 14.88 -35.02 -10.04
C LYS A 216 13.65 -35.51 -10.81
N LYS A 217 12.73 -36.19 -10.11
CA LYS A 217 11.49 -36.73 -10.66
C LYS A 217 10.51 -35.62 -11.09
N GLU A 218 10.40 -34.55 -10.32
CA GLU A 218 9.57 -33.38 -10.64
C GLU A 218 10.14 -32.62 -11.84
N LEU A 219 11.47 -32.55 -11.92
CA LEU A 219 12.19 -32.00 -13.08
C LEU A 219 11.90 -32.79 -14.37
N ASP A 220 11.81 -34.12 -14.28
CA ASP A 220 11.52 -34.97 -15.43
C ASP A 220 10.02 -34.98 -15.81
N ASP A 221 9.12 -34.85 -14.84
CA ASP A 221 7.67 -34.69 -15.10
C ASP A 221 7.34 -33.33 -15.72
N ILE A 222 8.01 -32.26 -15.29
CA ILE A 222 7.93 -30.93 -15.92
C ILE A 222 8.44 -31.00 -17.37
N ARG A 223 9.55 -31.71 -17.62
CA ARG A 223 10.06 -31.92 -18.99
C ARG A 223 9.10 -32.73 -19.86
N LEU A 224 8.41 -33.72 -19.30
CA LEU A 224 7.42 -34.53 -20.03
C LEU A 224 6.14 -33.73 -20.35
N LYS A 225 5.67 -32.89 -19.42
CA LYS A 225 4.55 -31.96 -19.67
C LYS A 225 4.89 -30.95 -20.76
N LEU A 226 6.06 -30.30 -20.69
CA LEU A 226 6.52 -29.36 -21.71
C LEU A 226 6.64 -30.01 -23.11
N LYS A 227 7.08 -31.27 -23.20
CA LYS A 227 7.13 -32.01 -24.48
C LYS A 227 5.74 -32.32 -25.04
N LYS A 228 4.75 -32.62 -24.20
CA LYS A 228 3.36 -32.84 -24.62
C LYS A 228 2.69 -31.56 -25.11
N ASP A 229 2.92 -30.45 -24.40
CA ASP A 229 2.32 -29.15 -24.76
C ASP A 229 2.95 -28.57 -26.02
N ASN A 230 4.26 -28.72 -26.21
CA ASN A 230 4.93 -28.37 -27.47
C ASN A 230 4.44 -29.22 -28.66
N LYS A 231 4.06 -30.49 -28.45
CA LYS A 231 3.43 -31.31 -29.49
C LYS A 231 2.01 -30.83 -29.82
N LYS A 232 1.20 -30.47 -28.82
CA LYS A 232 -0.14 -29.91 -29.04
C LYS A 232 -0.10 -28.56 -29.77
N ASN A 233 0.85 -27.70 -29.43
CA ASN A 233 1.00 -26.38 -30.06
C ASN A 233 1.50 -26.46 -31.51
N LYS A 234 2.38 -27.43 -31.85
CA LYS A 234 2.78 -27.68 -33.25
C LYS A 234 1.65 -28.20 -34.15
N VAL A 235 0.67 -28.90 -33.59
CA VAL A 235 -0.51 -29.36 -34.34
C VAL A 235 -1.50 -28.23 -34.57
N LYS A 236 -1.69 -27.35 -33.57
CA LYS A 236 -2.55 -26.16 -33.69
C LYS A 236 -1.98 -25.10 -34.65
N SER A 237 -0.66 -24.92 -34.70
CA SER A 237 -0.02 -23.98 -35.63
C SER A 237 -0.03 -24.46 -37.09
N LYS A 238 0.01 -25.77 -37.34
CA LYS A 238 -0.14 -26.31 -38.71
C LYS A 238 -1.58 -26.26 -39.21
N ALA A 239 -2.58 -26.32 -38.32
CA ALA A 239 -3.99 -26.22 -38.70
C ALA A 239 -4.45 -24.78 -39.04
N SER A 240 -3.75 -23.76 -38.52
CA SER A 240 -4.07 -22.34 -38.72
C SER A 240 -3.47 -21.74 -40.00
N ILE A 241 -2.38 -22.32 -40.53
CA ILE A 241 -1.71 -21.82 -41.76
C ILE A 241 -2.42 -22.25 -43.05
N ALA A 242 -3.33 -23.23 -42.99
CA ALA A 242 -4.03 -23.76 -44.18
C ALA A 242 -5.30 -23.00 -44.60
N LYS A 243 -5.71 -21.94 -43.88
CA LYS A 243 -6.92 -21.16 -44.18
C LYS A 243 -6.59 -19.68 -44.38
N HIS A 244 -6.08 -19.33 -45.56
CA HIS A 244 -6.38 -18.10 -46.33
C HIS A 244 -5.30 -17.81 -47.39
N PRO A 245 -5.67 -17.82 -48.69
CA PRO A 245 -4.95 -17.05 -49.69
C PRO A 245 -5.83 -16.01 -50.40
N LYS A 246 -5.24 -14.82 -50.56
CA LYS A 246 -5.40 -13.82 -51.63
C LYS A 246 -6.70 -13.00 -51.71
N LYS A 247 -6.53 -11.67 -51.62
CA LYS A 247 -7.01 -10.69 -52.63
C LYS A 247 -6.22 -9.38 -52.51
N ALA A 248 -5.72 -8.91 -53.66
CA ALA A 248 -5.04 -7.65 -53.87
C ALA A 248 -5.67 -6.95 -55.10
N HIS A 249 -5.50 -5.61 -55.16
CA HIS A 249 -5.84 -4.64 -56.23
C HIS A 249 -7.33 -4.20 -56.26
N GLN A 250 -7.72 -2.93 -56.41
CA GLN A 250 -7.22 -1.80 -57.23
C GLN A 250 -7.91 -0.47 -56.79
N ILE A 251 -7.36 0.73 -57.09
CA ILE A 251 -8.01 1.92 -57.73
C ILE A 251 -7.19 3.24 -57.53
N ASN A 252 -6.66 3.71 -58.66
CA ASN A 252 -6.48 5.03 -59.31
C ASN A 252 -6.13 6.37 -58.61
N GLU A 253 -5.01 6.91 -59.10
CA GLU A 253 -4.70 8.24 -59.69
C GLU A 253 -5.76 9.37 -59.74
N VAL A 254 -5.32 10.58 -59.33
CA VAL A 254 -5.62 11.87 -59.98
C VAL A 254 -4.38 12.77 -59.90
N GLU A 255 -3.91 13.25 -61.07
CA GLU A 255 -2.85 14.25 -61.27
C GLU A 255 -3.35 15.68 -61.06
N VAL A 256 -2.54 16.59 -60.49
CA VAL A 256 -2.51 18.03 -60.84
C VAL A 256 -1.09 18.63 -60.66
N SER A 257 -0.51 19.02 -61.80
CA SER A 257 0.49 20.06 -62.14
C SER A 257 1.53 20.63 -61.14
N GLY A 258 2.78 20.30 -61.42
CA GLY A 258 3.99 21.14 -61.62
C GLY A 258 4.08 22.61 -61.19
N HIS A 259 5.17 22.92 -60.47
CA HIS A 259 6.07 24.04 -60.79
C HIS A 259 7.49 23.80 -60.27
N ASP A 260 8.45 24.29 -61.05
CA ASP A 260 9.89 24.02 -61.04
C ASP A 260 10.70 24.73 -59.93
N ILE A 261 11.98 24.31 -59.82
CA ILE A 261 13.21 25.12 -59.63
C ILE A 261 14.07 24.78 -58.38
N VAL A 262 15.09 23.96 -58.66
CA VAL A 262 16.54 24.13 -58.37
C VAL A 262 17.05 24.10 -56.92
N SER A 263 17.80 23.03 -56.63
CA SER A 263 18.85 22.92 -55.59
C SER A 263 19.99 23.91 -55.81
N PRO A 264 20.76 24.27 -54.77
CA PRO A 264 22.19 24.02 -54.93
C PRO A 264 22.95 23.54 -53.69
N GLN A 265 24.07 22.92 -54.04
CA GLN A 265 25.13 22.33 -53.25
C GLN A 265 25.96 23.33 -52.42
N SER A 266 26.55 22.76 -51.37
CA SER A 266 27.83 23.05 -50.72
C SER A 266 28.82 24.00 -51.40
N VAL A 267 29.40 24.94 -50.64
CA VAL A 267 30.79 25.40 -50.80
C VAL A 267 31.41 25.84 -49.45
N THR A 268 32.57 25.27 -49.16
CA THR A 268 33.60 25.66 -48.18
C THR A 268 34.30 26.99 -48.52
N LYS A 269 34.72 27.80 -47.54
CA LYS A 269 36.11 28.35 -47.40
C LYS A 269 36.29 29.42 -46.30
N SER A 270 37.19 29.09 -45.37
CA SER A 270 38.37 29.83 -44.88
C SER A 270 38.35 31.36 -44.58
N SER A 271 38.74 31.63 -43.33
CA SER A 271 39.90 32.43 -42.86
C SER A 271 39.86 33.97 -42.76
N ASN A 272 40.38 34.39 -41.60
CA ASN A 272 41.11 35.63 -41.26
C ASN A 272 40.32 36.96 -41.19
N ASN A 273 40.23 37.53 -39.98
CA ASN A 273 41.14 38.63 -39.64
C ASN A 273 41.19 38.97 -38.14
N LYS A 274 42.42 39.23 -37.68
CA LYS A 274 42.77 39.93 -36.43
C LYS A 274 42.41 41.42 -36.59
N ASN A 275 41.91 42.07 -35.54
CA ASN A 275 42.68 43.11 -34.85
C ASN A 275 41.91 43.77 -33.69
N SER A 276 42.66 43.89 -32.60
CA SER A 276 42.47 44.75 -31.43
C SER A 276 42.34 46.23 -31.78
N SER A 277 41.53 47.01 -31.02
CA SER A 277 42.03 47.83 -29.90
C SER A 277 41.12 49.01 -29.50
N LYS A 278 40.96 49.15 -28.17
CA LYS A 278 40.97 50.37 -27.34
C LYS A 278 39.82 51.41 -27.35
N LYS A 279 39.28 51.55 -26.13
CA LYS A 279 39.04 52.77 -25.31
C LYS A 279 37.93 53.76 -25.72
N GLN A 280 36.96 53.95 -24.83
CA GLN A 280 36.77 55.14 -23.96
C GLN A 280 35.51 54.94 -23.06
N LYS A 281 35.61 55.12 -21.72
CA LYS A 281 35.01 56.22 -20.90
C LYS A 281 33.47 56.30 -20.98
N LYS A 282 32.67 56.60 -19.95
CA LYS A 282 32.73 56.85 -18.49
C LYS A 282 31.29 57.30 -18.14
N SER A 283 30.69 56.83 -17.04
CA SER A 283 29.67 57.54 -16.20
C SER A 283 28.98 56.47 -15.33
N ASP A 284 29.35 56.29 -14.07
CA ASP A 284 28.95 57.06 -12.87
C ASP A 284 27.43 57.14 -12.69
N THR A 285 26.91 56.36 -11.75
CA THR A 285 25.84 56.78 -10.83
C THR A 285 25.85 55.89 -9.59
N ASP A 286 26.19 56.54 -8.47
CA ASP A 286 26.17 56.04 -7.10
C ASP A 286 24.76 55.71 -6.61
N ILE A 287 24.58 54.56 -5.94
CA ILE A 287 23.63 54.43 -4.83
C ILE A 287 24.32 53.66 -3.69
N LYS A 288 24.52 54.39 -2.59
CA LYS A 288 25.06 53.91 -1.30
C LYS A 288 24.03 53.07 -0.55
N SER A 289 24.44 51.90 -0.06
CA SER A 289 23.83 51.26 1.11
C SER A 289 24.93 50.91 2.12
N LYS A 290 24.68 51.30 3.38
CA LYS A 290 25.56 51.17 4.53
C LYS A 290 25.62 49.71 5.00
N SER A 291 26.81 49.13 5.13
CA SER A 291 27.07 47.94 5.93
C SER A 291 27.58 48.35 7.32
N VAL A 292 26.98 47.76 8.35
CA VAL A 292 27.45 47.81 9.74
C VAL A 292 28.25 46.53 9.97
N SER A 293 29.48 46.69 10.47
CA SER A 293 30.42 45.62 10.78
C SER A 293 30.21 45.08 12.19
N THR A 294 30.09 43.77 12.32
CA THR A 294 30.36 43.01 13.56
C THR A 294 31.17 41.77 13.17
N GLU A 295 32.50 41.90 13.19
CA GLU A 295 33.46 40.80 13.17
C GLU A 295 33.83 40.47 14.63
N SER A 296 33.28 39.38 15.18
CA SER A 296 33.86 38.73 16.37
C SER A 296 33.61 37.23 16.48
N ASP A 297 32.72 36.62 15.68
CA ASP A 297 32.25 35.24 15.96
C ASP A 297 32.75 34.19 14.94
N ALA A 298 33.70 34.54 14.06
CA ALA A 298 34.16 33.66 12.99
C ALA A 298 35.23 32.61 13.40
N ASN A 299 35.79 32.68 14.62
CA ASN A 299 36.91 31.82 15.03
C ASN A 299 36.55 30.64 15.95
N GLU A 300 35.31 30.51 16.41
CA GLU A 300 34.87 29.33 17.18
C GLU A 300 34.16 28.26 16.34
N PHE A 301 33.70 28.60 15.12
CA PHE A 301 33.02 27.64 14.22
C PHE A 301 33.96 26.76 13.39
N SER A 302 35.25 27.10 13.25
CA SER A 302 36.20 26.30 12.44
C SER A 302 36.75 25.05 13.15
N ASN A 303 36.59 24.96 14.47
CA ASN A 303 37.15 23.87 15.27
C ASN A 303 36.14 22.75 15.60
N LEU A 304 34.84 22.94 15.33
CA LEU A 304 33.81 21.91 15.50
C LEU A 304 33.52 21.12 14.20
N THR A 305 33.73 21.72 13.03
CA THR A 305 33.58 21.05 11.72
C THR A 305 34.69 20.03 11.45
N THR A 306 35.90 20.27 11.94
CA THR A 306 37.06 19.38 11.71
C THR A 306 36.98 18.04 12.45
N SER A 307 36.21 17.95 13.56
CA SER A 307 36.01 16.69 14.28
C SER A 307 34.99 15.77 13.60
N TYR A 308 33.95 16.34 12.99
CA TYR A 308 32.90 15.57 12.31
C TYR A 308 33.35 15.08 10.91
N ASP A 309 34.12 15.91 10.19
CA ASP A 309 34.71 15.55 8.89
C ASP A 309 35.75 14.43 9.01
N ALA A 310 36.43 14.31 10.16
CA ALA A 310 37.40 13.25 10.42
C ALA A 310 36.71 11.89 10.66
N GLU A 311 35.59 11.86 11.39
CA GLU A 311 34.82 10.62 11.62
C GLU A 311 34.17 10.11 10.33
N ILE A 312 33.56 11.00 9.52
CA ILE A 312 32.94 10.63 8.24
C ILE A 312 33.97 10.08 7.24
N ARG A 313 35.20 10.61 7.22
CA ARG A 313 36.28 10.11 6.34
C ARG A 313 36.89 8.78 6.82
N THR A 314 36.71 8.42 8.08
CA THR A 314 37.10 7.10 8.63
C THR A 314 35.98 6.06 8.59
N VAL A 315 34.77 6.41 8.14
CA VAL A 315 33.74 5.40 7.83
C VAL A 315 34.15 4.71 6.53
N ASP A 316 35.05 3.73 6.67
CA ASP A 316 35.25 2.67 5.70
C ASP A 316 33.88 2.17 5.25
N LYS A 317 33.53 2.48 3.99
CA LYS A 317 32.41 1.99 3.18
C LYS A 317 31.24 1.44 4.00
N PHE A 318 30.16 2.22 4.14
CA PHE A 318 28.88 1.67 4.57
C PHE A 318 28.61 0.39 3.80
N LYS A 319 28.56 -0.74 4.51
CA LYS A 319 28.30 -2.02 3.88
C LYS A 319 26.84 -2.02 3.45
N LEU A 320 26.60 -1.63 2.21
CA LEU A 320 25.29 -1.70 1.58
C LEU A 320 24.76 -3.11 1.70
N ASN A 321 23.59 -3.24 2.32
CA ASN A 321 22.93 -4.51 2.52
C ASN A 321 21.45 -4.34 2.20
N PHE A 322 21.12 -4.59 0.93
CA PHE A 322 19.75 -4.60 0.45
C PHE A 322 19.08 -5.88 0.92
N SER A 323 18.14 -5.73 1.86
CA SER A 323 17.47 -6.85 2.55
C SER A 323 16.72 -7.82 1.63
N LEU A 324 16.28 -7.35 0.46
CA LEU A 324 15.46 -8.11 -0.49
C LEU A 324 16.21 -8.58 -1.74
N LEU A 325 17.54 -8.44 -1.82
CA LEU A 325 18.27 -9.02 -2.94
C LEU A 325 18.24 -10.56 -2.84
N PRO A 326 17.70 -11.26 -3.85
CA PRO A 326 17.85 -12.71 -3.91
C PRO A 326 19.35 -13.09 -3.83
N THR A 327 19.66 -14.27 -3.33
CA THR A 327 21.04 -14.76 -3.51
C THR A 327 21.11 -15.43 -4.89
N ALA A 328 22.06 -15.03 -5.72
CA ALA A 328 22.28 -15.69 -7.00
C ALA A 328 22.87 -17.08 -6.73
N PHE A 329 22.20 -18.13 -7.21
CA PHE A 329 22.60 -19.51 -6.92
C PHE A 329 22.82 -20.37 -8.17
N LYS A 330 22.47 -19.87 -9.35
CA LYS A 330 22.53 -20.65 -10.60
C LYS A 330 23.43 -19.97 -11.64
N PRO A 331 24.34 -20.72 -12.30
CA PRO A 331 25.05 -20.21 -13.46
C PRO A 331 24.06 -19.96 -14.60
N ALA A 332 24.28 -18.91 -15.39
CA ALA A 332 23.43 -18.61 -16.53
C ALA A 332 23.51 -19.70 -17.60
N SER A 333 22.35 -20.27 -17.97
CA SER A 333 22.22 -20.96 -19.24
C SER A 333 22.05 -19.93 -20.36
N HIS A 334 22.70 -20.15 -21.50
CA HIS A 334 22.66 -19.24 -22.66
C HIS A 334 21.22 -18.88 -23.10
N ASP A 335 20.28 -19.83 -23.01
CA ASP A 335 18.88 -19.63 -23.40
C ASP A 335 18.15 -18.59 -22.52
N VAL A 336 18.58 -18.38 -21.27
CA VAL A 336 17.93 -17.43 -20.35
C VAL A 336 18.41 -16.00 -20.59
N LEU A 337 19.59 -15.83 -21.18
CA LEU A 337 20.18 -14.52 -21.46
C LEU A 337 19.82 -13.97 -22.84
N ASP A 338 19.08 -14.71 -23.66
CA ASP A 338 18.66 -14.23 -24.98
C ASP A 338 17.56 -13.17 -24.86
N ILE A 339 17.98 -11.91 -24.73
CA ILE A 339 17.13 -10.72 -24.64
C ILE A 339 16.13 -10.68 -25.79
N HIS A 340 16.56 -11.02 -27.02
CA HIS A 340 15.68 -10.97 -28.19
C HIS A 340 14.55 -11.98 -28.10
N THR A 341 14.80 -13.17 -27.57
CA THR A 341 13.76 -14.17 -27.35
C THR A 341 12.72 -13.66 -26.35
N HIS A 342 13.15 -13.06 -25.25
CA HIS A 342 12.24 -12.48 -24.24
C HIS A 342 11.44 -11.29 -24.80
N LEU A 343 12.09 -10.36 -25.50
CA LEU A 343 11.42 -9.20 -26.09
C LEU A 343 10.42 -9.60 -27.18
N ASN A 344 10.75 -10.60 -28.00
CA ASN A 344 9.82 -11.13 -29.01
C ASN A 344 8.60 -11.81 -28.35
N HIS A 345 8.79 -12.50 -27.23
CA HIS A 345 7.69 -13.06 -26.44
C HIS A 345 6.78 -11.95 -25.91
N LEU A 346 7.36 -10.92 -25.26
CA LEU A 346 6.60 -9.79 -24.73
C LEU A 346 5.90 -8.98 -25.82
N ALA A 347 6.53 -8.78 -26.98
CA ALA A 347 5.91 -8.11 -28.13
C ALA A 347 4.68 -8.87 -28.65
N GLY A 348 4.66 -10.19 -28.53
CA GLY A 348 3.49 -11.02 -28.85
C GLY A 348 2.32 -10.88 -27.86
N LEU A 349 2.54 -10.24 -26.71
CA LEU A 349 1.56 -10.08 -25.63
C LEU A 349 1.01 -8.64 -25.51
N VAL A 350 1.29 -7.75 -26.45
CA VAL A 350 0.87 -6.34 -26.39
C VAL A 350 -0.65 -6.17 -26.24
N ASP A 351 -1.43 -7.08 -26.82
CA ASP A 351 -2.90 -7.10 -26.71
C ASP A 351 -3.41 -7.66 -25.36
N PHE A 352 -2.53 -8.24 -24.54
CA PHE A 352 -2.82 -8.88 -23.26
C PHE A 352 -2.03 -8.20 -22.14
N PRO A 353 -2.40 -6.96 -21.75
CA PRO A 353 -1.58 -6.10 -20.90
C PRO A 353 -1.23 -6.73 -19.54
N ASN A 354 -2.18 -7.40 -18.90
CA ASN A 354 -1.96 -8.06 -17.61
C ASN A 354 -0.97 -9.23 -17.72
N GLN A 355 -1.08 -10.02 -18.79
CA GLN A 355 -0.18 -11.16 -19.04
C GLN A 355 1.22 -10.67 -19.39
N LEU A 356 1.33 -9.61 -20.21
CA LEU A 356 2.61 -9.00 -20.58
C LEU A 356 3.40 -8.58 -19.35
N ILE A 357 2.75 -7.88 -18.40
CA ILE A 357 3.40 -7.42 -17.17
C ILE A 357 3.78 -8.59 -16.27
N HIS A 358 2.87 -9.55 -16.09
CA HIS A 358 3.14 -10.75 -15.31
C HIS A 358 4.34 -11.54 -15.86
N ASP A 359 4.40 -11.75 -17.17
CA ASP A 359 5.50 -12.48 -17.82
C ASP A 359 6.80 -11.70 -17.76
N ALA A 360 6.77 -10.38 -17.98
CA ALA A 360 7.94 -9.52 -17.81
C ALA A 360 8.50 -9.59 -16.39
N ALA A 361 7.63 -9.59 -15.38
CA ALA A 361 8.04 -9.70 -13.97
C ALA A 361 8.64 -11.07 -13.68
N THR A 362 8.07 -12.13 -14.26
CA THR A 362 8.59 -13.51 -14.15
C THR A 362 9.99 -13.62 -14.77
N ILE A 363 10.17 -13.09 -15.99
CA ILE A 363 11.47 -13.07 -16.70
C ILE A 363 12.53 -12.37 -15.85
N LEU A 364 12.24 -11.17 -15.32
CA LEU A 364 13.18 -10.46 -14.45
C LEU A 364 13.45 -11.18 -13.13
N SER A 365 12.42 -11.78 -12.52
CA SER A 365 12.57 -12.60 -11.31
C SER A 365 13.54 -13.75 -11.53
N ASP A 366 13.50 -14.39 -12.71
CA ASP A 366 14.40 -15.48 -13.04
C ASP A 366 15.82 -14.99 -13.34
N ILE A 367 15.98 -13.86 -14.02
CA ILE A 367 17.29 -13.20 -14.23
C ILE A 367 17.91 -12.78 -12.89
N ASN A 368 17.10 -12.34 -11.93
CA ASN A 368 17.56 -11.97 -10.58
C ASN A 368 18.05 -13.16 -9.75
N LYS A 369 17.72 -14.40 -10.12
CA LYS A 369 18.21 -15.62 -9.43
C LYS A 369 19.48 -16.21 -10.05
N ILE A 370 19.93 -15.65 -11.16
CA ILE A 370 21.03 -16.17 -11.98
C ILE A 370 22.22 -15.21 -11.92
N ASP A 371 23.42 -15.77 -12.00
CA ASP A 371 24.65 -15.01 -12.17
C ASP A 371 24.76 -14.51 -13.62
N VAL A 372 24.61 -13.20 -13.81
CA VAL A 372 24.53 -12.53 -15.12
C VAL A 372 25.52 -11.36 -15.12
N PRO A 373 26.32 -11.17 -16.20
CA PRO A 373 27.17 -10.00 -16.32
C PRO A 373 26.40 -8.70 -16.11
N VAL A 374 27.02 -7.73 -15.43
CA VAL A 374 26.34 -6.48 -15.01
C VAL A 374 25.77 -5.71 -16.20
N MET A 375 26.52 -5.61 -17.30
CA MET A 375 26.08 -4.84 -18.46
C MET A 375 24.85 -5.47 -19.10
N ASP A 376 24.87 -6.79 -19.31
CA ASP A 376 23.72 -7.54 -19.84
C ASP A 376 22.50 -7.38 -18.92
N ARG A 377 22.71 -7.41 -17.60
CA ARG A 377 21.65 -7.19 -16.61
C ARG A 377 20.98 -5.82 -16.76
N ILE A 378 21.78 -4.76 -16.95
CA ILE A 378 21.28 -3.39 -17.15
C ILE A 378 20.52 -3.28 -18.47
N GLU A 379 21.06 -3.88 -19.55
CA GLU A 379 20.45 -3.87 -20.87
C GLU A 379 19.08 -4.57 -20.84
N VAL A 380 18.98 -5.75 -20.22
CA VAL A 380 17.70 -6.48 -20.11
C VAL A 380 16.68 -5.66 -19.32
N ALA A 381 17.08 -5.13 -18.16
CA ALA A 381 16.18 -4.32 -17.33
C ALA A 381 15.63 -3.11 -18.10
N HIS A 382 16.51 -2.41 -18.83
CA HIS A 382 16.13 -1.24 -19.61
C HIS A 382 15.20 -1.60 -20.77
N ALA A 383 15.50 -2.66 -21.52
CA ALA A 383 14.70 -3.10 -22.65
C ALA A 383 13.30 -3.59 -22.22
N ILE A 384 13.22 -4.36 -21.12
CA ILE A 384 11.93 -4.77 -20.54
C ILE A 384 11.18 -3.55 -20.05
N TYR A 385 11.83 -2.62 -19.33
CA TYR A 385 11.18 -1.40 -18.86
C TYR A 385 10.54 -0.59 -19.99
N ILE A 386 11.27 -0.33 -21.09
CA ILE A 386 10.74 0.38 -22.27
C ILE A 386 9.52 -0.34 -22.84
N THR A 387 9.53 -1.67 -22.85
CA THR A 387 8.45 -2.48 -23.40
C THR A 387 7.20 -2.44 -22.51
N VAL A 388 7.36 -2.51 -21.19
CA VAL A 388 6.22 -2.55 -20.25
C VAL A 388 5.65 -1.17 -19.92
N TYR A 389 6.44 -0.11 -20.02
CA TYR A 389 6.02 1.23 -19.56
C TYR A 389 4.74 1.76 -20.23
N PRO A 390 4.56 1.68 -21.56
CA PRO A 390 3.30 2.10 -22.19
C PRO A 390 2.08 1.32 -21.67
N VAL A 391 2.28 0.04 -21.32
CA VAL A 391 1.23 -0.81 -20.75
C VAL A 391 0.92 -0.40 -19.31
N LEU A 392 1.93 -0.05 -18.51
CA LEU A 392 1.75 0.51 -17.16
C LEU A 392 0.90 1.78 -17.19
N VAL A 393 1.21 2.72 -18.10
CA VAL A 393 0.45 3.96 -18.28
C VAL A 393 -1.00 3.65 -18.62
N LYS A 394 -1.26 2.71 -19.55
CA LYS A 394 -2.61 2.30 -19.94
C LYS A 394 -3.41 1.70 -18.78
N ILE A 395 -2.78 0.86 -17.95
CA ILE A 395 -3.43 0.24 -16.78
C ILE A 395 -3.71 1.29 -15.69
N CYS A 396 -2.85 2.30 -15.53
CA CYS A 396 -3.00 3.33 -14.50
C CYS A 396 -3.94 4.47 -14.92
N ALA A 397 -4.16 4.70 -16.22
CA ALA A 397 -4.98 5.80 -16.73
C ALA A 397 -6.39 5.90 -16.10
N PRO A 398 -7.14 4.79 -15.88
CA PRO A 398 -8.45 4.85 -15.25
C PRO A 398 -8.43 5.39 -13.80
N PHE A 399 -7.31 5.26 -13.08
CA PHE A 399 -7.19 5.75 -11.71
C PHE A 399 -6.94 7.26 -11.64
N ASN A 400 -6.39 7.84 -12.70
CA ASN A 400 -6.16 9.28 -12.82
C ASN A 400 -7.41 10.01 -13.32
N ASN A 401 -8.24 9.35 -14.14
CA ASN A 401 -9.44 9.95 -14.73
C ASN A 401 -10.63 9.85 -13.77
N GLU A 402 -11.05 10.99 -13.22
CA GLU A 402 -12.14 11.10 -12.22
C GLU A 402 -13.53 10.59 -12.66
N MET A 403 -13.78 10.44 -13.97
CA MET A 403 -15.14 10.29 -14.52
C MET A 403 -15.71 8.88 -14.41
N GLU A 404 -14.88 7.86 -14.24
CA GLU A 404 -15.37 6.49 -14.09
C GLU A 404 -15.08 6.04 -12.67
N LYS A 405 -16.15 5.74 -11.91
CA LYS A 405 -16.04 5.03 -10.64
C LYS A 405 -15.18 3.79 -10.92
N PRO A 406 -13.90 3.71 -10.47
CA PRO A 406 -13.17 2.49 -10.67
C PRO A 406 -13.83 1.51 -9.70
N VAL A 407 -14.77 0.73 -10.23
CA VAL A 407 -15.06 -0.58 -9.68
C VAL A 407 -13.73 -1.29 -9.80
N GLN A 408 -12.96 -1.27 -8.70
CA GLN A 408 -11.72 -2.02 -8.57
C GLN A 408 -12.11 -3.50 -8.64
N GLY A 409 -12.36 -3.98 -9.86
CA GLY A 409 -12.58 -5.38 -10.14
C GLY A 409 -11.35 -6.14 -9.70
N VAL A 410 -11.54 -7.41 -9.34
CA VAL A 410 -10.45 -8.31 -8.97
C VAL A 410 -9.35 -8.30 -10.04
N GLU A 411 -9.72 -8.21 -11.31
CA GLU A 411 -8.79 -8.11 -12.45
C GLU A 411 -7.95 -6.83 -12.44
N GLN A 412 -8.54 -5.67 -12.11
CA GLN A 412 -7.80 -4.40 -12.05
C GLN A 412 -6.84 -4.38 -10.86
N LEU A 413 -7.26 -4.90 -9.71
CA LEU A 413 -6.40 -5.04 -8.54
C LEU A 413 -5.25 -6.01 -8.82
N SER A 414 -5.53 -7.15 -9.45
CA SER A 414 -4.51 -8.10 -9.88
C SER A 414 -3.53 -7.48 -10.89
N ALA A 415 -4.04 -6.69 -11.84
CA ALA A 415 -3.21 -5.94 -12.77
C ALA A 415 -2.26 -4.98 -12.04
N LEU A 416 -2.78 -4.19 -11.08
CA LEU A 416 -1.95 -3.32 -10.24
C LEU A 416 -0.94 -4.10 -9.40
N SER A 417 -1.31 -5.28 -8.88
CA SER A 417 -0.36 -6.16 -8.18
C SER A 417 0.80 -6.53 -9.09
N HIS A 418 0.52 -6.94 -10.33
CA HIS A 418 1.58 -7.23 -11.30
C HIS A 418 2.41 -5.99 -11.63
N CYS A 419 1.79 -4.80 -11.74
CA CYS A 419 2.50 -3.53 -11.92
C CYS A 419 3.49 -3.23 -10.79
N VAL A 420 3.09 -3.45 -9.52
CA VAL A 420 3.97 -3.29 -8.36
C VAL A 420 5.14 -4.27 -8.45
N VAL A 421 4.85 -5.56 -8.71
CA VAL A 421 5.88 -6.61 -8.79
C VAL A 421 6.88 -6.33 -9.92
N ILE A 422 6.45 -5.86 -11.11
CA ILE A 422 7.41 -5.54 -12.18
C ILE A 422 8.33 -4.38 -11.78
N ALA A 423 7.81 -3.32 -11.15
CA ALA A 423 8.63 -2.19 -10.69
C ALA A 423 9.67 -2.64 -9.65
N GLU A 424 9.27 -3.52 -8.73
CA GLU A 424 10.16 -4.16 -7.76
C GLU A 424 11.25 -4.99 -8.44
N GLN A 425 10.89 -5.86 -9.39
CA GLN A 425 11.86 -6.72 -10.07
C GLN A 425 12.86 -5.92 -10.90
N ILE A 426 12.44 -4.84 -11.57
CA ILE A 426 13.36 -3.92 -12.26
C ILE A 426 14.29 -3.23 -11.25
N SER A 427 13.75 -2.74 -10.13
CA SER A 427 14.51 -2.14 -9.04
C SER A 427 15.57 -3.10 -8.47
N ILE A 428 15.20 -4.36 -8.18
CA ILE A 428 16.12 -5.43 -7.74
C ILE A 428 17.24 -5.65 -8.77
N THR A 429 16.89 -5.65 -10.06
CA THR A 429 17.84 -5.86 -11.15
C THR A 429 18.90 -4.76 -11.18
N TYR A 430 18.49 -3.49 -11.04
CA TYR A 430 19.42 -2.36 -10.93
C TYR A 430 20.20 -2.35 -9.60
N LYS A 431 19.61 -2.79 -8.49
CA LYS A 431 20.31 -2.89 -7.19
C LYS A 431 21.50 -3.86 -7.23
N TYR A 432 21.40 -4.99 -7.94
CA TYR A 432 22.56 -5.86 -8.15
C TYR A 432 23.70 -5.15 -8.88
N ALA A 433 23.38 -4.48 -9.99
CA ALA A 433 24.36 -3.74 -10.77
C ALA A 433 25.00 -2.61 -9.95
N PHE A 434 24.17 -1.88 -9.19
CA PHE A 434 24.62 -0.81 -8.31
C PHE A 434 25.57 -1.35 -7.23
N LEU A 435 25.20 -2.44 -6.56
CA LEU A 435 26.03 -3.04 -5.52
C LEU A 435 27.40 -3.48 -6.07
N GLN A 436 27.45 -4.05 -7.27
CA GLN A 436 28.71 -4.49 -7.88
C GLN A 436 29.63 -3.31 -8.23
N PHE A 437 29.09 -2.26 -8.85
CA PHE A 437 29.89 -1.08 -9.17
C PHE A 437 30.27 -0.26 -7.92
N TYR A 438 29.39 -0.15 -6.93
CA TYR A 438 29.66 0.59 -5.70
C TYR A 438 30.63 -0.14 -4.76
N SER A 439 30.55 -1.48 -4.67
CA SER A 439 31.40 -2.28 -3.76
C SER A 439 32.83 -2.44 -4.26
N SER A 440 33.09 -2.13 -5.53
CA SER A 440 34.45 -2.11 -6.10
C SER A 440 35.35 -1.16 -5.29
N ASN A 441 36.67 -1.30 -5.33
CA ASN A 441 37.58 -0.55 -4.44
C ASN A 441 37.33 0.96 -4.52
N ALA A 442 37.67 1.74 -3.48
CA ALA A 442 37.34 3.18 -3.46
C ALA A 442 37.90 3.96 -4.67
N HIS A 443 39.04 3.52 -5.21
CA HIS A 443 39.61 4.03 -6.46
C HIS A 443 38.70 3.78 -7.69
N ASP A 444 37.91 2.71 -7.65
CA ASP A 444 37.04 2.29 -8.75
C ASP A 444 35.75 3.12 -8.79
N TYR A 445 35.34 3.78 -7.69
CA TYR A 445 34.14 4.64 -7.70
C TYR A 445 34.30 5.78 -8.72
N SER A 446 35.46 6.44 -8.78
CA SER A 446 35.65 7.53 -9.74
C SER A 446 35.57 7.07 -11.20
N GLU A 447 36.01 5.85 -11.50
CA GLU A 447 35.92 5.27 -12.85
C GLU A 447 34.48 4.86 -13.18
N MET A 448 33.76 4.37 -12.18
CA MET A 448 32.39 3.85 -12.33
C MET A 448 31.30 4.86 -11.96
N ARG A 449 31.67 6.10 -11.59
CA ARG A 449 30.77 7.14 -11.05
C ARG A 449 29.52 7.28 -11.90
N ASN A 450 29.67 7.48 -13.19
CA ASN A 450 28.53 7.70 -14.09
C ASN A 450 27.54 6.53 -14.08
N ASN A 451 28.05 5.29 -14.01
CA ASN A 451 27.21 4.09 -13.93
C ASN A 451 26.52 3.99 -12.56
N VAL A 452 27.24 4.26 -11.48
CA VAL A 452 26.69 4.24 -10.11
C VAL A 452 25.59 5.28 -9.95
N VAL A 453 25.82 6.52 -10.41
CA VAL A 453 24.85 7.62 -10.36
C VAL A 453 23.63 7.32 -11.24
N GLU A 454 23.83 6.82 -12.46
CA GLU A 454 22.72 6.39 -13.33
C GLU A 454 21.89 5.29 -12.67
N LEU A 455 22.53 4.25 -12.12
CA LEU A 455 21.82 3.14 -11.47
C LEU A 455 21.09 3.60 -10.21
N GLY A 456 21.72 4.43 -9.39
CA GLY A 456 21.09 5.02 -8.21
C GLY A 456 19.84 5.83 -8.57
N PHE A 457 19.95 6.65 -9.63
CA PHE A 457 18.81 7.37 -10.20
C PHE A 457 17.69 6.42 -10.65
N ARG A 458 18.01 5.37 -11.41
CA ARG A 458 17.01 4.39 -11.90
C ARG A 458 16.36 3.59 -10.78
N ILE A 459 17.12 3.21 -9.74
CA ILE A 459 16.53 2.50 -8.60
C ILE A 459 15.52 3.39 -7.87
N LEU A 460 15.90 4.64 -7.56
CA LEU A 460 14.98 5.57 -6.90
C LEU A 460 13.77 5.90 -7.77
N GLU A 461 13.96 6.02 -9.08
CA GLU A 461 12.86 6.19 -10.03
C GLU A 461 11.88 5.02 -9.98
N MET A 462 12.36 3.77 -10.00
CA MET A 462 11.51 2.57 -9.92
C MET A 462 10.82 2.46 -8.56
N ILE A 463 11.49 2.83 -7.47
CA ILE A 463 10.87 2.84 -6.13
C ILE A 463 9.79 3.93 -6.04
N ARG A 464 10.01 5.11 -6.64
CA ARG A 464 8.96 6.14 -6.72
C ARG A 464 7.76 5.62 -7.50
N LEU A 465 7.98 4.96 -8.65
CA LEU A 465 6.92 4.32 -9.43
C LEU A 465 6.19 3.24 -8.59
N GLU A 466 6.93 2.37 -7.91
CA GLU A 466 6.37 1.37 -6.98
C GLU A 466 5.49 2.03 -5.91
N GLN A 467 5.96 3.11 -5.28
CA GLN A 467 5.22 3.85 -4.26
C GLN A 467 3.89 4.40 -4.80
N ARG A 468 3.86 4.92 -6.04
CA ARG A 468 2.63 5.41 -6.69
C ARG A 468 1.68 4.26 -7.04
N LEU A 469 2.21 3.15 -7.57
CA LEU A 469 1.42 1.95 -7.89
C LEU A 469 0.80 1.32 -6.64
N ARG A 470 1.56 1.24 -5.54
CA ARG A 470 1.06 0.80 -4.22
C ARG A 470 0.00 1.74 -3.68
N ALA A 471 0.16 3.05 -3.85
CA ALA A 471 -0.85 4.02 -3.42
C ALA A 471 -2.20 3.82 -4.14
N PHE A 472 -2.22 3.44 -5.42
CA PHE A 472 -3.48 3.11 -6.13
C PHE A 472 -4.20 1.90 -5.51
N ARG A 473 -3.44 1.04 -4.82
CA ARG A 473 -3.95 -0.09 -4.04
C ARG A 473 -4.20 0.25 -2.57
N TYR A 474 -3.97 1.48 -2.13
CA TYR A 474 -3.97 1.88 -0.72
C TYR A 474 -2.96 1.09 0.13
N GLU A 475 -1.82 0.74 -0.46
CA GLU A 475 -0.69 0.11 0.19
C GLU A 475 0.42 1.15 0.44
N LYS A 476 1.18 0.93 1.51
CA LYS A 476 2.39 1.71 1.78
C LYS A 476 3.61 1.06 1.15
N LEU A 477 4.64 1.86 0.94
CA LEU A 477 5.98 1.35 0.67
C LEU A 477 6.45 0.51 1.86
N THR A 478 7.08 -0.64 1.57
CA THR A 478 7.55 -1.56 2.61
C THR A 478 8.73 -0.97 3.38
N GLY A 479 8.95 -1.42 4.62
CA GLY A 479 10.08 -0.93 5.42
C GLY A 479 11.44 -1.24 4.81
N SER A 480 11.58 -2.42 4.19
CA SER A 480 12.76 -2.79 3.40
C SER A 480 12.99 -1.85 2.22
N THR A 481 11.94 -1.47 1.49
CA THR A 481 12.10 -0.56 0.35
C THR A 481 12.44 0.86 0.82
N TRP A 482 11.90 1.31 1.96
CA TRP A 482 12.32 2.58 2.59
C TRP A 482 13.79 2.58 2.98
N LEU A 483 14.26 1.49 3.59
CA LEU A 483 15.67 1.32 3.92
C LEU A 483 16.54 1.41 2.66
N ASP A 484 16.15 0.75 1.57
CA ASP A 484 16.88 0.79 0.30
C ASP A 484 16.94 2.23 -0.27
N VAL A 485 15.85 3.00 -0.19
CA VAL A 485 15.81 4.42 -0.62
C VAL A 485 16.85 5.24 0.13
N ASN A 486 16.86 5.11 1.46
CA ASN A 486 17.80 5.85 2.29
C ASN A 486 19.23 5.39 2.03
N GLN A 487 19.50 4.08 2.00
CA GLN A 487 20.84 3.55 1.71
C GLN A 487 21.42 4.05 0.38
N ILE A 488 20.63 4.07 -0.70
CA ILE A 488 21.08 4.56 -2.01
C ILE A 488 21.34 6.07 -1.96
N PHE A 489 20.41 6.84 -1.41
CA PHE A 489 20.54 8.29 -1.32
C PHE A 489 21.77 8.69 -0.51
N PHE A 490 21.93 8.16 0.70
CA PHE A 490 23.08 8.47 1.56
C PHE A 490 24.41 8.01 0.91
N SER A 491 24.43 6.87 0.22
CA SER A 491 25.63 6.40 -0.49
C SER A 491 26.09 7.38 -1.57
N LEU A 492 25.15 7.95 -2.34
CA LEU A 492 25.45 8.91 -3.40
C LEU A 492 25.72 10.32 -2.83
N MET A 493 25.04 10.68 -1.74
CA MET A 493 25.24 11.95 -1.04
C MET A 493 26.65 12.08 -0.47
N LEU A 494 27.23 10.99 0.04
CA LEU A 494 28.63 10.94 0.52
C LEU A 494 29.65 11.28 -0.58
N HIS A 495 29.27 11.16 -1.85
CA HIS A 495 30.09 11.49 -3.01
C HIS A 495 29.64 12.77 -3.72
N GLU A 496 28.73 13.56 -3.12
CA GLU A 496 28.16 14.79 -3.70
C GLU A 496 27.44 14.59 -5.05
N ASP A 497 27.00 13.35 -5.33
CA ASP A 497 26.50 12.96 -6.65
C ASP A 497 24.96 12.97 -6.76
N ILE A 498 24.29 13.80 -5.96
CA ILE A 498 22.82 13.80 -5.86
C ILE A 498 22.12 14.86 -6.72
N ASP A 499 22.87 15.82 -7.29
CA ASP A 499 22.32 17.00 -7.99
C ASP A 499 22.34 16.91 -9.52
N GLU A 500 22.96 15.86 -10.08
CA GLU A 500 23.00 15.65 -11.52
C GLU A 500 21.58 15.39 -12.07
N LYS A 501 21.10 16.27 -12.96
CA LYS A 501 19.77 16.14 -13.55
C LYS A 501 19.76 15.15 -14.71
N LYS A 502 18.90 14.15 -14.61
CA LYS A 502 18.68 13.10 -15.61
C LYS A 502 17.21 13.06 -16.04
N VAL A 503 16.98 12.50 -17.22
CA VAL A 503 15.63 12.41 -17.80
C VAL A 503 14.87 11.27 -17.14
N LEU A 504 13.67 11.58 -16.66
CA LEU A 504 12.74 10.57 -16.16
C LEU A 504 12.24 9.69 -17.32
N SER A 505 12.19 8.41 -17.02
CA SER A 505 11.59 7.36 -17.82
C SER A 505 10.13 7.08 -17.42
N SER A 506 9.70 7.45 -16.20
CA SER A 506 8.32 7.31 -15.73
C SER A 506 7.72 8.64 -15.24
N GLU A 507 6.49 8.91 -15.66
CA GLU A 507 5.69 10.08 -15.25
C GLU A 507 4.38 9.69 -14.52
N ILE A 508 4.16 8.39 -14.29
CA ILE A 508 2.95 7.88 -13.60
C ILE A 508 2.85 8.50 -12.20
N GLY A 509 1.77 9.23 -11.95
CA GLY A 509 1.46 9.85 -10.66
C GLY A 509 2.25 11.12 -10.34
N ILE A 510 2.86 11.77 -11.35
CA ILE A 510 3.73 12.96 -11.16
C ILE A 510 3.14 14.19 -11.83
N SER A 511 2.50 14.02 -12.99
CA SER A 511 1.91 15.12 -13.75
C SER A 511 0.44 14.80 -14.07
N TYR A 512 -0.41 15.84 -14.01
CA TYR A 512 -1.74 15.81 -14.60
C TYR A 512 -1.57 15.89 -16.11
N ILE A 513 -1.23 14.74 -16.69
CA ILE A 513 -0.97 14.64 -18.11
C ILE A 513 -2.31 14.64 -18.84
N ASN A 514 -2.58 15.71 -19.58
CA ASN A 514 -3.44 15.62 -20.75
C ASN A 514 -2.59 14.91 -21.82
N LEU A 515 -2.96 13.67 -22.19
CA LEU A 515 -2.15 12.78 -23.06
C LEU A 515 -1.71 13.43 -24.38
N ASP A 516 -2.43 14.46 -24.83
CA ASP A 516 -2.19 15.17 -26.08
C ASP A 516 -1.02 16.18 -26.02
N ASP A 517 -0.63 16.68 -24.83
CA ASP A 517 0.45 17.68 -24.67
C ASP A 517 1.84 17.05 -24.37
N VAL A 518 1.93 15.72 -24.30
CA VAL A 518 3.04 14.97 -23.67
C VAL A 518 4.27 14.82 -24.55
N ILE A 519 4.14 15.01 -25.86
CA ILE A 519 5.13 14.42 -26.77
C ILE A 519 6.52 15.06 -26.68
N ASP A 520 6.68 16.28 -26.12
CA ASP A 520 7.97 17.01 -26.19
C ASP A 520 8.62 17.46 -24.87
N LEU A 521 8.01 17.32 -23.69
CA LEU A 521 8.59 17.82 -22.42
C LEU A 521 8.95 16.69 -21.45
N LYS A 522 10.05 15.97 -21.74
CA LYS A 522 10.62 15.04 -20.76
C LYS A 522 11.17 15.80 -19.55
N SER A 523 10.54 15.60 -18.39
CA SER A 523 10.99 16.17 -17.13
C SER A 523 12.40 15.69 -16.76
N LYS A 524 13.25 16.62 -16.31
CA LYS A 524 14.60 16.35 -15.83
C LYS A 524 14.66 16.52 -14.32
N ASN A 525 15.02 15.45 -13.63
CA ASN A 525 15.09 15.39 -12.18
C ASN A 525 16.48 14.95 -11.74
N SER A 526 16.91 15.40 -10.57
CA SER A 526 18.09 14.87 -9.88
C SER A 526 17.72 13.73 -8.93
N ILE A 527 18.73 13.02 -8.40
CA ILE A 527 18.53 12.05 -7.32
C ILE A 527 17.90 12.72 -6.09
N ARG A 528 18.33 13.95 -5.77
CA ARG A 528 17.75 14.77 -4.70
C ARG A 528 16.26 15.02 -4.94
N ASP A 529 15.86 15.37 -6.16
CA ASP A 529 14.45 15.65 -6.48
C ASP A 529 13.57 14.39 -6.34
N ILE A 530 14.05 13.24 -6.84
CA ILE A 530 13.31 11.97 -6.72
C ILE A 530 13.21 11.55 -5.25
N TYR A 531 14.31 11.67 -4.49
CA TYR A 531 14.33 11.37 -3.06
C TYR A 531 13.30 12.21 -2.31
N LEU A 532 13.32 13.54 -2.49
CA LEU A 532 12.37 14.45 -1.86
C LEU A 532 10.91 14.16 -2.24
N SER A 533 10.65 13.77 -3.49
CA SER A 533 9.34 13.30 -3.94
C SER A 533 8.87 12.04 -3.20
N ILE A 534 9.73 11.04 -3.04
CA ILE A 534 9.42 9.82 -2.28
C ILE A 534 9.14 10.15 -0.80
N GLN A 535 10.01 10.97 -0.19
CA GLN A 535 9.91 11.37 1.21
C GLN A 535 8.61 12.14 1.47
N LEU A 536 8.33 13.18 0.68
CA LEU A 536 7.11 13.99 0.83
C LEU A 536 5.86 13.13 0.69
N PHE A 537 5.79 12.30 -0.35
CA PHE A 537 4.64 11.42 -0.57
C PHE A 537 4.43 10.43 0.59
N GLY A 538 5.52 9.97 1.22
CA GLY A 538 5.45 9.17 2.45
C GLY A 538 4.87 9.93 3.64
N VAL A 539 5.29 11.18 3.86
CA VAL A 539 4.78 12.07 4.94
C VAL A 539 3.30 12.35 4.77
N LEU A 540 2.86 12.57 3.53
CA LEU A 540 1.47 12.90 3.21
C LEU A 540 0.48 11.75 3.43
N ASP A 541 0.97 10.53 3.70
CA ASP A 541 0.17 9.32 3.93
C ASP A 541 -0.91 9.15 2.86
N VAL A 542 -0.48 9.17 1.58
CA VAL A 542 -1.35 9.35 0.40
C VAL A 542 -2.38 8.21 0.21
N ILE A 543 -2.30 7.13 0.98
CA ILE A 543 -3.40 6.15 1.13
C ILE A 543 -4.66 6.75 1.77
N THR A 544 -4.60 7.99 2.25
CA THR A 544 -5.73 8.80 2.72
C THR A 544 -6.29 9.73 1.63
N TRP A 545 -5.78 9.64 0.40
CA TRP A 545 -6.12 10.56 -0.68
C TRP A 545 -6.88 9.84 -1.80
N PRO A 546 -7.75 10.56 -2.50
CA PRO A 546 -8.22 10.16 -3.82
C PRO A 546 -7.05 9.98 -4.81
N ALA A 547 -7.11 8.91 -5.62
CA ALA A 547 -6.08 8.56 -6.59
C ALA A 547 -5.76 9.68 -7.59
N HIS A 548 -6.79 10.41 -8.03
CA HIS A 548 -6.63 11.50 -8.99
C HIS A 548 -5.84 12.69 -8.43
N LEU A 549 -5.62 12.77 -7.11
CA LEU A 549 -4.84 13.84 -6.47
C LEU A 549 -3.38 13.46 -6.21
N PHE A 550 -2.93 12.26 -6.61
CA PHE A 550 -1.58 11.78 -6.29
C PHE A 550 -0.46 12.60 -6.93
N TYR A 551 -0.73 13.29 -8.05
CA TYR A 551 0.24 14.15 -8.74
C TYR A 551 0.46 15.50 -8.04
N PHE A 552 -0.43 15.89 -7.13
CA PHE A 552 -0.44 17.22 -6.53
C PHE A 552 0.86 17.57 -5.78
N PRO A 553 1.42 16.68 -4.93
CA PRO A 553 2.66 16.98 -4.21
C PRO A 553 3.85 17.21 -5.16
N ASP A 554 3.96 16.39 -6.20
CA ASP A 554 5.03 16.50 -7.20
C ASP A 554 4.91 17.78 -8.04
N SER A 555 3.68 18.22 -8.33
CA SER A 555 3.43 19.48 -9.05
C SER A 555 3.92 20.70 -8.26
N TYR A 556 3.76 20.71 -6.93
CA TYR A 556 4.33 21.77 -6.09
C TYR A 556 5.86 21.70 -5.98
N LEU A 557 6.42 20.48 -5.91
CA LEU A 557 7.88 20.31 -5.91
C LEU A 557 8.50 20.83 -7.21
N ALA A 558 7.82 20.66 -8.34
CA ALA A 558 8.25 21.19 -9.64
C ALA A 558 8.02 22.71 -9.78
N HIS A 559 6.96 23.24 -9.18
CA HIS A 559 6.59 24.66 -9.29
C HIS A 559 7.46 25.58 -8.41
N LEU A 560 7.74 25.16 -7.17
CA LEU A 560 8.47 25.96 -6.20
C LEU A 560 9.97 25.67 -6.26
N ASP A 561 10.78 26.70 -6.45
CA ASP A 561 12.23 26.55 -6.36
C ASP A 561 12.63 26.16 -4.93
N SER A 562 13.24 24.98 -4.80
CA SER A 562 13.68 24.44 -3.52
C SER A 562 12.55 24.33 -2.49
N ALA A 563 11.37 23.86 -2.92
CA ALA A 563 10.18 23.68 -2.06
C ALA A 563 10.50 22.92 -0.76
N LEU A 564 11.42 21.95 -0.87
CA LEU A 564 12.04 21.22 0.23
C LEU A 564 13.56 21.38 0.16
N ARG A 565 14.22 21.54 1.32
CA ARG A 565 15.69 21.66 1.39
C ARG A 565 16.29 20.61 2.30
N ILE A 566 17.34 19.94 1.84
CA ILE A 566 18.10 18.97 2.64
C ILE A 566 19.25 19.72 3.33
N SER A 567 19.45 19.44 4.61
CA SER A 567 20.60 19.89 5.39
C SER A 567 21.12 18.75 6.26
N ASP A 568 22.40 18.79 6.61
CA ASP A 568 23.00 17.79 7.48
C ASP A 568 22.36 17.80 8.88
N ASP A 569 22.24 16.60 9.45
CA ASP A 569 21.77 16.48 10.82
C ASP A 569 22.90 16.76 11.82
N ASN A 570 22.69 17.74 12.68
CA ASN A 570 23.64 18.17 13.72
C ASN A 570 23.33 17.60 15.11
N GLY A 571 22.42 16.61 15.21
CA GLY A 571 22.04 15.99 16.48
C GLY A 571 21.11 16.85 17.35
N GLN A 572 20.84 18.10 16.97
CA GLN A 572 20.00 19.00 17.77
C GLN A 572 18.51 18.63 17.66
N LYS A 573 17.72 19.22 18.56
CA LYS A 573 16.25 19.11 18.54
C LYS A 573 15.71 19.78 17.28
N LEU A 574 14.81 19.10 16.58
CA LEU A 574 14.17 19.64 15.38
C LEU A 574 13.26 20.82 15.73
N GLU A 575 13.38 21.88 14.93
CA GLU A 575 12.49 23.03 14.95
C GLU A 575 11.20 22.73 14.17
N PRO A 576 10.09 23.46 14.41
CA PRO A 576 8.91 23.41 13.54
C PRO A 576 9.30 23.71 12.09
N GLY A 577 8.68 23.01 11.12
CA GLY A 577 9.04 23.15 9.70
C GLY A 577 10.14 22.20 9.23
N TRP A 578 10.70 21.37 10.13
CA TRP A 578 11.70 20.37 9.80
C TRP A 578 11.18 18.94 9.99
N LEU A 579 11.69 18.06 9.14
CA LEU A 579 11.59 16.61 9.23
C LEU A 579 12.99 16.01 9.35
N ILE A 580 13.13 14.79 9.86
CA ILE A 580 14.40 14.07 9.94
C ILE A 580 14.28 12.67 9.36
N THR A 581 15.32 12.21 8.68
CA THR A 581 15.49 10.82 8.24
C THR A 581 16.97 10.44 8.33
N PHE A 582 17.27 9.16 8.36
CA PHE A 582 18.62 8.64 8.56
C PHE A 582 18.85 7.39 7.72
N LEU A 583 20.12 6.98 7.61
CA LEU A 583 20.55 5.90 6.72
C LEU A 583 19.73 4.60 6.86
N LEU A 584 19.44 4.23 8.12
CA LEU A 584 18.75 2.98 8.46
C LEU A 584 17.24 3.16 8.72
N ASN A 585 16.68 4.32 8.36
CA ASN A 585 15.25 4.58 8.54
C ASN A 585 14.44 3.69 7.58
N ASP A 586 13.46 2.98 8.10
CA ASP A 586 12.56 2.07 7.36
C ASP A 586 11.16 2.67 7.15
N GLY A 587 11.04 3.98 7.27
CA GLY A 587 9.80 4.72 7.09
C GLY A 587 10.00 6.10 6.47
N PRO A 588 8.92 6.88 6.35
CA PRO A 588 9.01 8.28 5.96
C PRO A 588 9.77 9.10 7.03
N PRO A 589 10.16 10.35 6.72
CA PRO A 589 10.81 11.23 7.66
C PRO A 589 9.89 11.56 8.85
N GLU A 590 10.47 11.74 10.03
CA GLU A 590 9.74 12.00 11.26
C GLU A 590 9.81 13.47 11.68
N HIS A 591 8.79 13.96 12.38
CA HIS A 591 8.79 15.31 12.97
C HIS A 591 9.56 15.42 14.30
N LYS A 592 10.11 14.31 14.80
CA LYS A 592 10.78 14.25 16.09
C LYS A 592 11.95 13.28 16.01
N ARG A 593 13.08 13.66 16.59
CA ARG A 593 14.17 12.73 16.85
C ARG A 593 13.73 11.63 17.82
N THR A 594 13.99 10.38 17.45
CA THR A 594 13.89 9.22 18.36
C THR A 594 15.29 8.82 18.82
N ASP A 595 15.39 8.25 20.02
CA ASP A 595 16.69 7.88 20.60
C ASP A 595 17.38 6.74 19.80
N SER A 596 16.61 6.01 18.99
CA SER A 596 17.08 4.97 18.08
C SER A 596 17.69 5.49 16.77
N MET A 597 17.67 6.79 16.51
CA MET A 597 18.22 7.36 15.27
C MET A 597 19.75 7.32 15.30
N THR A 598 20.34 6.49 14.45
CA THR A 598 21.79 6.42 14.26
C THR A 598 22.24 7.37 13.15
N ALA A 599 23.38 8.03 13.32
CA ALA A 599 24.05 8.75 12.24
C ALA A 599 24.49 7.78 11.10
N PRO A 600 24.59 8.24 9.84
CA PRO A 600 24.33 9.59 9.36
C PRO A 600 22.83 9.87 9.16
N GLY A 601 22.43 11.13 9.38
CA GLY A 601 21.07 11.63 9.21
C GLY A 601 21.03 12.93 8.43
N VAL A 602 19.87 13.25 7.85
CA VAL A 602 19.59 14.55 7.21
C VAL A 602 18.27 15.12 7.72
N LYS A 603 18.19 16.45 7.73
CA LYS A 603 16.97 17.20 8.00
C LYS A 603 16.39 17.75 6.69
N ILE A 604 15.07 17.72 6.57
CA ILE A 604 14.32 18.24 5.42
C ILE A 604 13.48 19.42 5.89
N ASP A 605 13.81 20.63 5.42
CA ASP A 605 13.01 21.85 5.63
C ASP A 605 11.84 21.85 4.65
N PHE A 606 10.62 21.92 5.17
CA PHE A 606 9.39 22.04 4.39
C PHE A 606 8.68 23.39 4.57
N SER A 607 9.32 24.36 5.23
CA SER A 607 8.73 25.66 5.56
C SER A 607 8.30 26.45 4.33
N ILE A 608 9.08 26.39 3.24
CA ILE A 608 8.78 27.07 1.97
C ILE A 608 7.48 26.52 1.38
N LEU A 609 7.38 25.19 1.23
CA LEU A 609 6.17 24.53 0.77
C LEU A 609 4.97 24.87 1.67
N HIS A 610 5.11 24.73 2.99
CA HIS A 610 4.02 25.02 3.93
C HIS A 610 3.52 26.46 3.81
N ASN A 611 4.41 27.45 3.75
CA ASN A 611 4.03 28.85 3.67
C ASN A 611 3.34 29.20 2.34
N ALA A 612 3.78 28.61 1.23
CA ALA A 612 3.12 28.75 -0.06
C ALA A 612 1.67 28.22 0.00
N LEU A 613 1.50 27.01 0.53
CA LEU A 613 0.19 26.37 0.67
C LEU A 613 -0.76 27.14 1.60
N VAL A 614 -0.26 27.70 2.71
CA VAL A 614 -1.07 28.55 3.61
C VAL A 614 -1.53 29.82 2.90
N THR A 615 -0.64 30.47 2.15
CA THR A 615 -0.95 31.70 1.41
C THR A 615 -2.05 31.45 0.38
N GLU A 616 -1.97 30.34 -0.36
CA GLU A 616 -2.99 29.96 -1.33
C GLU A 616 -4.31 29.55 -0.69
N HIS A 617 -4.25 28.84 0.44
CA HIS A 617 -5.44 28.51 1.21
C HIS A 617 -6.19 29.76 1.67
N GLU A 618 -5.48 30.78 2.18
CA GLU A 618 -6.08 32.07 2.56
C GLU A 618 -6.67 32.82 1.37
N LEU A 619 -6.00 32.76 0.21
CA LEU A 619 -6.46 33.40 -1.02
C LEU A 619 -7.74 32.72 -1.55
N LEU A 620 -7.80 31.39 -1.57
CA LEU A 620 -9.02 30.66 -1.93
C LEU A 620 -10.17 30.92 -0.96
N ALA A 621 -9.91 30.97 0.35
CA ALA A 621 -10.93 31.30 1.33
C ALA A 621 -11.55 32.68 1.06
N LYS A 622 -10.75 33.68 0.66
CA LYS A 622 -11.23 35.01 0.24
C LYS A 622 -12.07 34.95 -1.04
N MET A 623 -11.64 34.17 -2.04
CA MET A 623 -12.36 34.01 -3.31
C MET A 623 -13.73 33.35 -3.13
N ILE A 624 -13.78 32.30 -2.30
CA ILE A 624 -15.02 31.56 -2.02
C ILE A 624 -16.00 32.43 -1.26
N PHE A 625 -15.51 33.25 -0.32
CA PHE A 625 -16.33 34.27 0.33
C PHE A 625 -16.97 35.25 -0.68
N LEU A 626 -16.27 35.57 -1.78
CA LEU A 626 -16.76 36.43 -2.86
C LEU A 626 -17.54 35.66 -3.95
N SER A 627 -17.69 34.34 -3.82
CA SER A 627 -18.35 33.46 -4.80
C SER A 627 -17.74 33.52 -6.22
N ALA A 628 -16.45 33.83 -6.34
CA ALA A 628 -15.75 33.91 -7.62
C ALA A 628 -14.30 33.40 -7.47
N ILE A 629 -14.03 32.20 -8.01
CA ILE A 629 -12.68 31.63 -8.06
C ILE A 629 -11.99 32.13 -9.34
N ASP A 630 -10.96 32.94 -9.18
CA ASP A 630 -10.12 33.42 -10.29
C ASP A 630 -8.85 32.56 -10.39
N ASN A 631 -8.86 31.61 -11.33
CA ASN A 631 -7.75 30.69 -11.56
C ASN A 631 -6.44 31.39 -11.98
N SER A 632 -6.51 32.63 -12.49
CA SER A 632 -5.32 33.36 -12.91
C SER A 632 -4.44 33.83 -11.73
N GLN A 633 -5.00 33.86 -10.52
CA GLN A 633 -4.28 34.25 -9.30
C GLN A 633 -3.77 33.04 -8.49
N LEU A 634 -4.13 31.82 -8.88
CA LEU A 634 -3.69 30.58 -8.24
C LEU A 634 -2.39 30.07 -8.87
N SER A 635 -1.59 29.33 -8.11
CA SER A 635 -0.44 28.64 -8.71
C SER A 635 -0.91 27.61 -9.74
N PRO A 636 -0.09 27.30 -10.77
CA PRO A 636 -0.46 26.31 -11.79
C PRO A 636 -0.90 24.95 -11.22
N PRO A 637 -0.24 24.36 -10.19
CA PRO A 637 -0.70 23.11 -9.58
C PRO A 637 -2.14 23.17 -9.07
N LEU A 638 -2.55 24.30 -8.49
CA LEU A 638 -3.87 24.50 -7.90
C LEU A 638 -4.91 24.95 -8.93
N ALA A 639 -4.51 25.80 -9.88
CA ALA A 639 -5.36 26.28 -10.97
C ALA A 639 -5.87 25.15 -11.87
N ASN A 640 -5.06 24.10 -12.05
CA ASN A 640 -5.38 22.93 -12.87
C ASN A 640 -6.34 21.94 -12.19
N LEU A 641 -6.58 22.09 -10.89
CA LEU A 641 -7.55 21.27 -10.16
C LEU A 641 -8.98 21.74 -10.40
N LYS A 642 -9.91 20.81 -10.24
CA LYS A 642 -11.34 21.14 -10.16
C LYS A 642 -11.62 21.96 -8.91
N ASP A 643 -12.56 22.89 -9.00
CA ASP A 643 -12.92 23.79 -7.90
C ASP A 643 -13.27 23.04 -6.61
N GLN A 644 -13.93 21.89 -6.72
CA GLN A 644 -14.30 21.04 -5.59
C GLN A 644 -13.11 20.42 -4.84
N ASP A 645 -11.97 20.24 -5.50
CA ASP A 645 -10.79 19.57 -4.93
C ASP A 645 -9.76 20.55 -4.36
N LYS A 646 -9.83 21.83 -4.75
CA LYS A 646 -8.86 22.87 -4.37
C LYS A 646 -8.69 23.04 -2.86
N ILE A 647 -9.77 23.25 -2.11
CA ILE A 647 -9.65 23.34 -0.64
C ILE A 647 -9.29 21.98 -0.02
N PRO A 648 -10.03 20.88 -0.30
CA PRO A 648 -9.77 19.62 0.36
C PRO A 648 -8.32 19.14 0.22
N VAL A 649 -7.71 19.28 -0.96
CA VAL A 649 -6.32 18.88 -1.15
C VAL A 649 -5.36 19.74 -0.34
N LEU A 650 -5.53 21.07 -0.32
CA LEU A 650 -4.68 21.97 0.46
C LEU A 650 -4.77 21.66 1.96
N GLU A 651 -5.99 21.48 2.48
CA GLU A 651 -6.21 21.10 3.87
C GLU A 651 -5.54 19.75 4.17
N MET A 652 -5.66 18.77 3.29
CA MET A 652 -5.02 17.46 3.45
C MET A 652 -3.49 17.58 3.53
N VAL A 653 -2.87 18.37 2.66
CA VAL A 653 -1.41 18.59 2.65
C VAL A 653 -0.98 19.32 3.93
N LEU A 654 -1.63 20.43 4.24
CA LEU A 654 -1.33 21.25 5.42
C LEU A 654 -1.51 20.45 6.71
N MET A 655 -2.56 19.64 6.80
CA MET A 655 -2.78 18.77 7.96
C MET A 655 -1.74 17.66 8.05
N ALA A 656 -1.21 17.15 6.93
CA ALA A 656 -0.23 16.08 6.93
C ALA A 656 1.19 16.58 7.23
N LEU A 657 1.54 17.79 6.78
CA LEU A 657 2.80 18.47 7.14
C LEU A 657 2.84 18.93 8.60
N LYS A 658 1.69 19.04 9.27
CA LYS A 658 1.62 19.36 10.69
C LYS A 658 1.84 18.09 11.52
N ARG A 659 2.71 18.21 12.53
CA ARG A 659 2.89 17.17 13.55
C ARG A 659 1.55 16.88 14.24
N ARG A 660 1.02 15.68 14.04
CA ARG A 660 -0.22 15.25 14.70
C ARG A 660 0.10 14.54 16.01
N GLU A 661 -0.33 15.11 17.12
CA GLU A 661 -0.37 14.41 18.40
C GLU A 661 -1.75 13.81 18.59
N ARG A 662 -1.81 12.50 18.88
CA ARG A 662 -3.09 11.86 19.19
C ARG A 662 -3.50 12.22 20.61
N HIS A 663 -4.52 13.05 20.76
CA HIS A 663 -5.06 13.42 22.08
C HIS A 663 -5.99 12.35 22.68
N HIS A 664 -6.71 11.60 21.83
CA HIS A 664 -7.62 10.57 22.28
C HIS A 664 -6.96 9.19 22.28
N LYS A 665 -7.09 8.50 23.42
CA LYS A 665 -6.71 7.09 23.52
C LYS A 665 -7.66 6.26 22.66
N ARG A 666 -7.09 5.30 21.92
CA ARG A 666 -7.87 4.26 21.25
C ARG A 666 -8.05 3.09 22.19
N HIS A 667 -9.24 2.52 22.17
CA HIS A 667 -9.55 1.29 22.86
C HIS A 667 -9.44 0.15 21.87
N ASN A 668 -8.49 -0.75 22.08
CA ASN A 668 -8.40 -1.99 21.32
C ASN A 668 -9.59 -2.88 21.69
N VAL A 669 -10.24 -3.46 20.68
CA VAL A 669 -11.34 -4.39 20.89
C VAL A 669 -10.76 -5.81 20.84
N TYR A 670 -10.78 -6.48 21.98
CA TYR A 670 -10.41 -7.89 22.06
C TYR A 670 -11.65 -8.73 21.72
N GLY A 671 -11.71 -9.26 20.51
CA GLY A 671 -12.81 -10.11 20.03
C GLY A 671 -13.37 -9.64 18.69
N ALA A 672 -13.91 -10.59 17.92
CA ALA A 672 -14.51 -10.33 16.62
C ALA A 672 -15.91 -9.69 16.76
N GLN A 673 -15.99 -8.46 17.27
CA GLN A 673 -17.23 -7.70 17.27
C GLN A 673 -17.60 -7.38 15.83
N LYS A 674 -18.72 -7.97 15.37
CA LYS A 674 -19.22 -7.80 14.01
C LYS A 674 -19.86 -6.41 13.86
N LEU A 675 -19.52 -5.73 12.77
CA LEU A 675 -20.07 -4.43 12.42
C LEU A 675 -20.80 -4.52 11.08
N PHE A 676 -22.03 -4.01 11.02
CA PHE A 676 -22.69 -3.78 9.74
C PHE A 676 -22.27 -2.42 9.20
N VAL A 677 -21.83 -2.40 7.95
CA VAL A 677 -21.34 -1.18 7.29
C VAL A 677 -21.93 -1.08 5.89
N ASN A 678 -22.55 0.05 5.59
CA ASN A 678 -23.15 0.35 4.28
C ASN A 678 -22.45 1.56 3.68
N PHE A 679 -21.72 1.34 2.58
CA PHE A 679 -20.92 2.36 1.92
C PHE A 679 -21.72 3.08 0.83
N GLY A 680 -21.53 4.39 0.74
CA GLY A 680 -22.17 5.27 -0.23
C GLY A 680 -23.39 6.00 0.34
N PHE A 681 -23.69 7.16 -0.25
CA PHE A 681 -24.79 8.03 0.18
C PHE A 681 -26.14 7.34 0.06
N ASN A 682 -26.44 6.75 -1.11
CA ASN A 682 -27.72 6.10 -1.37
C ASN A 682 -27.97 4.90 -0.44
N GLU A 683 -26.96 4.06 -0.22
CA GLU A 683 -27.10 2.92 0.69
C GLU A 683 -27.24 3.37 2.15
N SER A 684 -26.50 4.40 2.56
CA SER A 684 -26.66 5.00 3.89
C SER A 684 -28.06 5.60 4.06
N TYR A 685 -28.56 6.32 3.06
CA TYR A 685 -29.90 6.91 3.07
C TYR A 685 -30.99 5.83 3.16
N LYS A 686 -30.90 4.77 2.35
CA LYS A 686 -31.85 3.63 2.39
C LYS A 686 -31.91 3.00 3.77
N VAL A 687 -30.75 2.69 4.35
CA VAL A 687 -30.66 2.12 5.70
C VAL A 687 -31.32 3.06 6.71
N LEU A 688 -30.95 4.34 6.72
CA LEU A 688 -31.55 5.33 7.63
C LEU A 688 -33.07 5.45 7.45
N SER A 689 -33.56 5.39 6.21
CA SER A 689 -34.99 5.48 5.91
C SER A 689 -35.80 4.31 6.44
N GLY A 690 -35.25 3.09 6.38
CA GLY A 690 -35.89 1.90 6.93
C GLY A 690 -36.06 1.98 8.46
N TYR A 691 -35.08 2.55 9.17
CA TYR A 691 -35.14 2.66 10.63
C TYR A 691 -36.16 3.69 11.14
N ALA A 692 -36.58 4.63 10.30
CA ALA A 692 -37.43 5.74 10.75
C ALA A 692 -38.93 5.43 10.75
N LYS A 693 -39.38 4.37 10.07
CA LYS A 693 -40.81 3.96 9.99
C LYS A 693 -41.04 2.53 10.50
N PRO A 694 -40.81 2.24 11.80
CA PRO A 694 -40.93 0.88 12.32
C PRO A 694 -42.37 0.31 12.34
N GLU A 695 -43.40 1.14 12.09
CA GLU A 695 -44.82 0.75 12.21
C GLU A 695 -45.42 0.16 10.92
N ASN A 696 -44.81 0.40 9.75
CA ASN A 696 -45.27 -0.23 8.51
C ASN A 696 -44.59 -1.60 8.32
N ASN A 697 -45.38 -2.67 8.26
CA ASN A 697 -44.88 -4.03 8.03
C ASN A 697 -44.09 -4.16 6.70
N GLU A 698 -44.37 -3.31 5.70
CA GLU A 698 -43.63 -3.25 4.43
C GLU A 698 -42.22 -2.67 4.58
N ASP A 699 -42.00 -1.73 5.51
CA ASP A 699 -40.68 -1.12 5.72
C ASP A 699 -39.78 -2.04 6.58
N LYS A 700 -40.36 -2.78 7.53
CA LYS A 700 -39.68 -3.87 8.23
C LYS A 700 -39.26 -4.99 7.28
N SER A 701 -40.14 -5.39 6.37
CA SER A 701 -39.78 -6.38 5.36
C SER A 701 -38.73 -5.83 4.40
N MET A 702 -38.71 -4.53 4.08
CA MET A 702 -37.63 -3.93 3.29
C MET A 702 -36.28 -3.95 4.02
N LEU A 703 -36.23 -3.63 5.31
CA LEU A 703 -34.99 -3.74 6.12
C LEU A 703 -34.51 -5.19 6.22
N GLU A 704 -35.43 -6.10 6.56
CA GLU A 704 -35.13 -7.53 6.58
C GLU A 704 -34.69 -8.00 5.21
N ASN A 705 -35.32 -7.55 4.12
CA ASN A 705 -34.94 -7.87 2.74
C ASN A 705 -33.61 -7.23 2.35
N ILE A 706 -33.25 -6.02 2.83
CA ILE A 706 -31.92 -5.45 2.56
C ILE A 706 -30.86 -6.25 3.30
N GLU A 707 -31.09 -6.58 4.57
CA GLU A 707 -30.19 -7.46 5.32
C GLU A 707 -30.12 -8.85 4.70
N LEU A 708 -31.25 -9.38 4.22
CA LEU A 708 -31.37 -10.69 3.58
C LEU A 708 -30.76 -10.68 2.18
N ILE A 709 -30.93 -9.63 1.38
CA ILE A 709 -30.29 -9.42 0.07
C ILE A 709 -28.81 -9.19 0.25
N GLN A 710 -28.36 -8.50 1.31
CA GLN A 710 -26.94 -8.43 1.62
C GLN A 710 -26.43 -9.81 1.99
N GLN A 711 -27.13 -10.54 2.87
CA GLN A 711 -26.79 -11.92 3.21
C GLN A 711 -26.88 -12.87 2.01
N GLU A 712 -27.78 -12.65 1.05
CA GLU A 712 -28.01 -13.49 -0.13
C GLU A 712 -27.10 -13.10 -1.29
N SER A 713 -26.80 -11.83 -1.49
CA SER A 713 -25.73 -11.39 -2.40
C SER A 713 -24.38 -11.91 -1.92
N ILE A 714 -24.20 -12.02 -0.60
CA ILE A 714 -23.08 -12.73 0.03
C ILE A 714 -23.18 -14.25 -0.23
N LYS A 715 -24.33 -14.89 -0.04
CA LYS A 715 -24.49 -16.34 -0.31
C LYS A 715 -24.34 -16.71 -1.79
N LEU A 716 -24.92 -15.95 -2.71
CA LEU A 716 -24.79 -16.12 -4.17
C LEU A 716 -23.36 -15.82 -4.63
N SER A 717 -22.66 -14.93 -3.93
CA SER A 717 -21.23 -14.75 -4.17
C SER A 717 -20.37 -15.86 -3.58
N ASP A 718 -20.76 -16.44 -2.45
CA ASP A 718 -20.17 -17.62 -1.81
C ASP A 718 -20.52 -18.94 -2.51
N GLU A 719 -21.60 -19.01 -3.30
CA GLU A 719 -21.93 -20.20 -4.11
C GLU A 719 -20.97 -20.37 -5.30
N LEU A 720 -20.35 -19.27 -5.77
CA LEU A 720 -19.24 -19.30 -6.73
C LEU A 720 -17.85 -19.35 -6.05
N SER A 721 -17.77 -19.21 -4.73
CA SER A 721 -16.53 -19.37 -3.93
C SER A 721 -16.83 -20.10 -2.62
N VAL A 722 -16.77 -21.44 -2.69
CA VAL A 722 -17.01 -22.44 -1.64
C VAL A 722 -16.87 -21.93 -0.19
N LYS A 723 -18.00 -21.87 0.52
CA LYS A 723 -18.17 -21.96 1.99
C LYS A 723 -17.16 -21.20 2.88
N VAL A 724 -16.96 -19.90 2.67
CA VAL A 724 -16.61 -19.00 3.78
C VAL A 724 -17.91 -18.60 4.48
N SER A 725 -18.32 -19.41 5.45
CA SER A 725 -19.47 -19.07 6.29
C SER A 725 -19.12 -17.90 7.21
N ASN A 726 -19.37 -16.67 6.75
CA ASN A 726 -19.63 -15.52 7.61
C ASN A 726 -20.11 -14.31 6.79
N SER A 727 -21.37 -13.91 7.02
CA SER A 727 -21.90 -12.54 6.93
C SER A 727 -20.80 -11.47 7.00
N SER A 728 -20.78 -10.47 6.10
CA SER A 728 -19.92 -9.27 6.10
C SER A 728 -19.24 -8.95 7.45
N ASN A 729 -18.15 -9.65 7.77
CA ASN A 729 -17.52 -9.59 9.08
C ASN A 729 -16.54 -8.43 9.09
N TRP A 730 -17.04 -7.20 8.99
CA TRP A 730 -16.23 -6.07 9.40
C TRP A 730 -15.95 -6.24 10.89
N GLN A 731 -14.68 -6.47 11.21
CA GLN A 731 -14.23 -6.61 12.59
C GLN A 731 -13.71 -5.26 13.06
N ILE A 732 -14.18 -4.81 14.21
CA ILE A 732 -13.62 -3.62 14.85
C ILE A 732 -12.25 -4.00 15.42
N ILE A 733 -11.19 -3.35 14.96
CA ILE A 733 -9.84 -3.49 15.51
C ILE A 733 -9.72 -2.59 16.75
N ASN A 734 -10.07 -1.32 16.60
CA ASN A 734 -10.08 -0.36 17.69
C ASN A 734 -11.07 0.77 17.43
N PHE A 735 -11.44 1.49 18.48
CA PHE A 735 -12.31 2.65 18.38
C PHE A 735 -11.88 3.78 19.32
N SER A 736 -12.42 4.96 19.05
CA SER A 736 -12.28 6.17 19.86
C SER A 736 -13.56 7.00 19.75
N SER A 737 -13.65 8.11 20.49
CA SER A 737 -14.74 9.07 20.34
C SER A 737 -14.88 9.61 18.91
N GLY A 738 -13.76 9.78 18.20
CA GLY A 738 -13.72 10.36 16.85
C GLY A 738 -13.89 9.36 15.70
N GLY A 739 -13.90 8.05 15.95
CA GLY A 739 -13.96 7.08 14.86
C GLY A 739 -13.57 5.65 15.22
N LEU A 740 -13.61 4.79 14.20
CA LEU A 740 -13.33 3.36 14.29
C LEU A 740 -12.22 2.97 13.32
N LEU A 741 -11.48 1.92 13.65
CA LEU A 741 -10.67 1.17 12.71
C LEU A 741 -11.30 -0.20 12.57
N ILE A 742 -11.66 -0.57 11.35
CA ILE A 742 -12.27 -1.86 11.04
C ILE A 742 -11.41 -2.61 10.04
N SER A 743 -11.49 -3.94 10.02
CA SER A 743 -10.85 -4.77 9.00
C SER A 743 -11.79 -5.78 8.37
N HIS A 744 -11.46 -6.17 7.14
CA HIS A 744 -12.17 -7.18 6.36
C HIS A 744 -11.17 -8.05 5.57
N ASP A 745 -11.39 -9.37 5.57
CA ASP A 745 -10.47 -10.37 4.99
C ASP A 745 -10.86 -10.83 3.57
N SER A 746 -11.91 -10.27 2.97
CA SER A 746 -12.32 -10.59 1.60
C SER A 746 -12.59 -9.33 0.78
N VAL A 747 -11.71 -9.02 -0.15
CA VAL A 747 -11.82 -7.83 -1.01
C VAL A 747 -12.67 -8.10 -2.24
N ALA A 748 -12.93 -9.37 -2.58
CA ALA A 748 -13.27 -9.77 -3.94
C ALA A 748 -14.58 -9.18 -4.48
N LYS A 749 -15.51 -8.70 -3.64
CA LYS A 749 -16.83 -8.23 -4.07
C LYS A 749 -17.41 -7.04 -3.29
N SER A 750 -16.63 -6.34 -2.47
CA SER A 750 -17.17 -5.15 -1.79
C SER A 750 -17.43 -4.05 -2.81
N ASN A 751 -18.58 -3.36 -2.69
CA ASN A 751 -18.87 -2.09 -3.38
C ASN A 751 -17.62 -1.20 -3.45
N THR A 752 -17.53 -0.36 -4.47
CA THR A 752 -16.37 0.53 -4.70
C THR A 752 -16.05 1.34 -3.44
N LEU A 753 -15.03 0.92 -2.69
CA LEU A 753 -14.58 1.60 -1.49
C LEU A 753 -13.68 2.76 -1.90
N GLN A 754 -13.99 3.96 -1.43
CA GLN A 754 -13.21 5.15 -1.72
C GLN A 754 -12.98 5.98 -0.47
N VAL A 755 -11.82 6.63 -0.38
CA VAL A 755 -11.56 7.58 0.70
C VAL A 755 -12.46 8.81 0.52
N GLY A 756 -13.06 9.27 1.62
CA GLY A 756 -14.05 10.34 1.63
C GLY A 756 -15.49 9.87 1.43
N GLN A 757 -15.72 8.60 1.09
CA GLN A 757 -17.06 8.05 0.88
C GLN A 757 -17.84 8.02 2.20
N ILE A 758 -19.08 8.52 2.18
CA ILE A 758 -19.99 8.43 3.33
C ILE A 758 -20.43 6.98 3.55
N LEU A 759 -20.65 6.62 4.80
CA LEU A 759 -21.16 5.31 5.18
C LEU A 759 -22.03 5.41 6.42
N SER A 760 -22.93 4.42 6.56
CA SER A 760 -23.64 4.17 7.80
C SER A 760 -23.15 2.87 8.41
N PHE A 761 -23.10 2.81 9.74
CA PHE A 761 -22.66 1.61 10.45
C PHE A 761 -23.39 1.38 11.76
N LYS A 762 -23.53 0.11 12.15
CA LYS A 762 -24.21 -0.31 13.38
C LYS A 762 -23.49 -1.52 14.00
N SER A 763 -23.30 -1.50 15.31
CA SER A 763 -22.82 -2.68 16.06
C SER A 763 -23.96 -3.64 16.32
N ASN A 764 -23.67 -4.94 16.21
CA ASN A 764 -24.67 -6.01 16.34
C ASN A 764 -25.29 -6.09 17.74
N ASP A 765 -24.53 -5.70 18.78
CA ASP A 765 -24.92 -5.94 20.17
C ASP A 765 -25.93 -4.93 20.72
N ASN A 766 -26.26 -3.88 19.96
CA ASN A 766 -27.10 -2.77 20.44
C ASN A 766 -28.28 -2.50 19.49
N ASN A 767 -29.47 -2.30 20.09
CA ASN A 767 -30.65 -1.72 19.43
C ASN A 767 -30.47 -0.23 19.05
N ASN A 768 -29.22 0.25 19.00
CA ASN A 768 -28.92 1.63 18.68
C ASN A 768 -29.21 1.91 17.20
N LEU A 769 -29.63 3.15 16.94
CA LEU A 769 -29.77 3.66 15.59
C LEU A 769 -28.41 3.57 14.85
N PRO A 770 -28.42 3.31 13.53
CA PRO A 770 -27.22 3.39 12.71
C PRO A 770 -26.55 4.77 12.87
N LEU A 771 -25.23 4.75 12.96
CA LEU A 771 -24.40 5.95 13.02
C LEU A 771 -23.91 6.32 11.62
N LEU A 772 -23.52 7.58 11.46
CA LEU A 772 -23.01 8.12 10.20
C LEU A 772 -21.53 8.49 10.34
N GLY A 773 -20.75 8.15 9.32
CA GLY A 773 -19.35 8.51 9.20
C GLY A 773 -18.90 8.53 7.75
N TYR A 774 -17.60 8.72 7.54
CA TYR A 774 -16.99 8.57 6.23
C TYR A 774 -15.68 7.80 6.32
N VAL A 775 -15.26 7.24 5.20
CA VAL A 775 -13.95 6.58 5.04
C VAL A 775 -12.85 7.63 5.15
N GLY A 776 -12.13 7.67 6.26
CA GLY A 776 -11.02 8.61 6.45
C GLY A 776 -9.69 8.07 5.91
N ARG A 777 -9.50 6.75 5.93
CA ARG A 777 -8.29 6.09 5.44
C ARG A 777 -8.62 4.67 5.02
N MET A 778 -7.97 4.19 3.98
CA MET A 778 -7.89 2.77 3.66
C MET A 778 -6.44 2.31 3.71
N HIS A 779 -6.23 1.09 4.15
CA HIS A 779 -4.91 0.48 4.20
C HIS A 779 -5.03 -0.99 3.87
N ARG A 780 -4.47 -1.40 2.73
CA ARG A 780 -4.33 -2.82 2.42
C ARG A 780 -3.03 -3.31 3.06
N LEU A 781 -3.15 -4.25 3.98
CA LEU A 781 -1.99 -4.91 4.58
C LEU A 781 -1.44 -5.97 3.63
N HIS A 782 -2.34 -6.74 3.04
CA HIS A 782 -2.06 -7.82 2.08
C HIS A 782 -3.19 -7.88 1.04
N ASP A 783 -3.02 -8.70 -0.01
CA ASP A 783 -4.00 -8.86 -1.09
C ASP A 783 -5.42 -9.22 -0.60
N HIS A 784 -5.53 -9.85 0.57
CA HIS A 784 -6.80 -10.31 1.13
C HIS A 784 -7.36 -9.43 2.24
N ARG A 785 -6.54 -8.58 2.90
CA ARG A 785 -6.99 -7.84 4.09
C ARG A 785 -6.92 -6.34 3.89
N ILE A 786 -8.06 -5.69 4.06
CA ILE A 786 -8.18 -4.24 4.08
C ILE A 786 -8.58 -3.74 5.46
N GLU A 787 -7.89 -2.71 5.93
CA GLU A 787 -8.25 -1.93 7.10
C GLU A 787 -8.83 -0.59 6.66
N ILE A 788 -9.92 -0.17 7.31
CA ILE A 788 -10.59 1.09 7.03
C ILE A 788 -10.70 1.88 8.32
N SER A 789 -10.19 3.10 8.31
CA SER A 789 -10.47 4.07 9.36
C SER A 789 -11.74 4.83 9.00
N ILE A 790 -12.76 4.70 9.83
CA ILE A 790 -14.01 5.46 9.75
C ILE A 790 -13.87 6.68 10.67
N ILE A 791 -14.10 7.88 10.14
CA ILE A 791 -14.25 9.09 10.94
C ILE A 791 -15.74 9.26 11.22
N ARG A 792 -16.09 9.26 12.50
CA ARG A 792 -17.49 9.44 12.92
C ARG A 792 -17.88 10.89 12.71
N MET A 793 -18.96 11.13 11.99
CA MET A 793 -19.50 12.47 11.76
C MET A 793 -20.58 12.83 12.76
N ALA A 794 -21.44 11.86 13.09
CA ALA A 794 -22.68 12.15 13.80
C ALA A 794 -22.90 11.27 15.04
N SER A 795 -23.51 11.86 16.07
CA SER A 795 -24.09 11.14 17.20
C SER A 795 -25.44 10.53 16.84
N TYR A 796 -26.18 11.19 15.94
CA TYR A 796 -27.50 10.81 15.44
C TYR A 796 -27.63 11.14 13.95
N ALA A 797 -28.28 10.27 13.18
CA ALA A 797 -28.59 10.52 11.78
C ALA A 797 -29.96 9.95 11.41
N GLU A 798 -30.64 10.61 10.47
CA GLU A 798 -31.89 10.16 9.88
C GLU A 798 -32.01 10.58 8.40
N SER A 799 -32.82 9.86 7.64
CA SER A 799 -33.17 10.25 6.27
C SER A 799 -34.16 11.42 6.27
N ALA A 800 -34.02 12.35 5.34
CA ALA A 800 -35.00 13.41 5.11
C ALA A 800 -35.09 13.74 3.61
N LEU A 801 -36.10 14.52 3.23
CA LEU A 801 -36.25 15.06 1.87
C LEU A 801 -36.14 16.58 1.91
N VAL A 802 -35.50 17.17 0.90
CA VAL A 802 -35.49 18.61 0.68
C VAL A 802 -36.28 18.96 -0.56
N LEU A 803 -37.14 19.96 -0.43
CA LEU A 803 -37.80 20.64 -1.54
C LEU A 803 -37.24 22.06 -1.64
N ASP A 804 -36.84 22.45 -2.85
CA ASP A 804 -36.49 23.85 -3.12
C ASP A 804 -37.76 24.70 -3.06
N GLN A 805 -37.70 25.81 -2.32
CA GLN A 805 -38.83 26.72 -2.15
C GLN A 805 -39.21 27.41 -3.47
N GLN A 806 -38.26 27.52 -4.40
CA GLN A 806 -38.49 28.17 -5.70
C GLN A 806 -39.13 27.22 -6.72
N SER A 807 -38.90 25.91 -6.60
CA SER A 807 -39.45 24.89 -7.49
C SER A 807 -40.75 24.29 -6.93
N LEU A 808 -41.80 25.12 -6.83
CA LEU A 808 -43.14 24.67 -6.39
C LEU A 808 -43.78 23.60 -7.30
N SER A 809 -43.19 23.27 -8.45
CA SER A 809 -43.74 22.39 -9.47
C SER A 809 -43.13 20.98 -9.55
N SER A 810 -42.03 20.69 -8.85
CA SER A 810 -41.44 19.34 -8.83
C SER A 810 -41.87 18.59 -7.56
N ASP A 811 -42.79 17.64 -7.70
CA ASP A 811 -43.22 16.74 -6.62
C ASP A 811 -42.11 15.80 -6.10
N THR A 812 -40.90 15.86 -6.67
CA THR A 812 -39.78 15.01 -6.29
C THR A 812 -38.80 15.77 -5.40
N GLY A 813 -38.82 15.51 -4.10
CA GLY A 813 -37.81 16.02 -3.18
C GLY A 813 -36.47 15.32 -3.36
N HIS A 814 -35.37 16.04 -3.11
CA HIS A 814 -34.03 15.47 -3.12
C HIS A 814 -33.76 14.71 -1.80
N PRO A 815 -33.22 13.48 -1.84
CA PRO A 815 -32.87 12.74 -0.64
C PRO A 815 -31.67 13.38 0.06
N VAL A 816 -31.80 13.59 1.37
CA VAL A 816 -30.76 14.20 2.21
C VAL A 816 -30.60 13.40 3.50
N ILE A 817 -29.46 13.54 4.17
CA ILE A 817 -29.27 12.96 5.50
C ILE A 817 -29.23 14.11 6.51
N LEU A 818 -30.17 14.12 7.45
CA LEU A 818 -30.16 15.02 8.58
C LEU A 818 -29.35 14.36 9.71
N SER A 819 -28.42 15.10 10.31
CA SER A 819 -27.54 14.55 11.34
C SER A 819 -27.25 15.54 12.45
N LYS A 820 -26.89 15.02 13.63
CA LYS A 820 -26.34 15.81 14.74
C LYS A 820 -24.88 15.47 14.92
N ASP A 821 -24.03 16.48 14.97
CA ASP A 821 -22.62 16.30 15.27
C ASP A 821 -22.40 15.85 16.73
N MET A 822 -21.13 15.64 17.10
CA MET A 822 -20.76 15.24 18.47
C MET A 822 -20.99 16.35 19.52
N ASN A 823 -21.31 17.58 19.09
CA ASN A 823 -21.65 18.71 19.94
C ASN A 823 -23.16 19.02 19.92
N GLU A 824 -23.99 18.09 19.44
CA GLU A 824 -25.45 18.21 19.32
C GLU A 824 -25.95 19.32 18.36
N ARG A 825 -25.09 19.77 17.42
CA ARG A 825 -25.48 20.73 16.38
C ARG A 825 -26.07 20.01 15.17
N TRP A 826 -27.19 20.52 14.67
CA TRP A 826 -27.84 19.98 13.48
C TRP A 826 -27.10 20.36 12.20
N GLN A 827 -26.90 19.35 11.35
CA GLN A 827 -26.24 19.43 10.07
C GLN A 827 -27.04 18.68 9.01
N ILE A 828 -26.92 19.11 7.77
CA ILE A 828 -27.54 18.45 6.61
C ILE A 828 -26.45 18.02 5.62
N VAL A 829 -26.52 16.76 5.22
CA VAL A 829 -25.64 16.17 4.21
C VAL A 829 -26.36 16.11 2.87
N LEU A 830 -25.76 16.73 1.87
CA LEU A 830 -26.30 16.92 0.51
C LEU A 830 -25.31 16.38 -0.51
N LEU A 831 -25.78 15.75 -1.59
CA LEU A 831 -24.93 15.43 -2.74
C LEU A 831 -24.53 16.70 -3.48
N HIS A 832 -23.30 16.75 -4.00
CA HIS A 832 -22.83 17.90 -4.81
C HIS A 832 -23.63 18.12 -6.08
N GLU A 833 -24.13 17.04 -6.66
CA GLU A 833 -24.95 17.05 -7.88
C GLU A 833 -26.20 17.93 -7.74
N TYR A 834 -26.63 18.24 -6.51
CA TYR A 834 -27.78 19.10 -6.25
C TYR A 834 -27.47 20.60 -6.39
N GLY A 835 -26.19 21.00 -6.41
CA GLY A 835 -25.79 22.40 -6.65
C GLY A 835 -26.20 23.39 -5.56
N TYR A 836 -26.46 22.93 -4.33
CA TYR A 836 -26.82 23.81 -3.22
C TYR A 836 -25.63 24.59 -2.66
N ILE A 837 -25.88 25.83 -2.24
CA ILE A 837 -24.88 26.74 -1.67
C ILE A 837 -25.32 27.27 -0.30
N SER A 838 -24.39 27.86 0.46
CA SER A 838 -24.72 28.52 1.74
C SER A 838 -25.77 29.62 1.52
N GLY A 839 -26.72 29.72 2.44
CA GLY A 839 -27.81 30.69 2.37
C GLY A 839 -29.05 30.24 1.58
N THR A 840 -29.01 29.09 0.88
CA THR A 840 -30.19 28.59 0.16
C THR A 840 -31.32 28.26 1.14
N PRO A 841 -32.53 28.83 0.95
CA PRO A 841 -33.70 28.49 1.77
C PRO A 841 -34.32 27.17 1.29
N LEU A 842 -34.58 26.26 2.22
CA LEU A 842 -35.06 24.90 1.94
C LEU A 842 -36.30 24.58 2.77
N LYS A 843 -37.17 23.73 2.22
CA LYS A 843 -38.24 23.05 2.96
C LYS A 843 -37.81 21.60 3.19
N LEU A 844 -37.45 21.28 4.43
CA LEU A 844 -37.03 19.95 4.85
C LEU A 844 -38.25 19.15 5.34
N ILE A 845 -38.42 17.93 4.85
CA ILE A 845 -39.40 16.96 5.32
C ILE A 845 -38.63 15.85 6.03
N ARG A 846 -38.76 15.77 7.36
CA ARG A 846 -38.10 14.74 8.17
C ARG A 846 -38.77 13.39 7.96
N SER A 847 -38.08 12.35 8.40
CA SER A 847 -38.55 10.96 8.33
C SER A 847 -39.93 10.72 8.97
N ASN A 848 -40.22 11.45 10.06
CA ASN A 848 -41.50 11.42 10.78
C ASN A 848 -42.62 12.26 10.13
N GLY A 849 -42.39 12.83 8.94
CA GLY A 849 -43.34 13.68 8.21
C GLY A 849 -43.38 15.14 8.68
N SER A 850 -42.63 15.52 9.72
CA SER A 850 -42.56 16.92 10.14
C SER A 850 -41.85 17.77 9.09
N ILE A 851 -42.40 18.97 8.87
CA ILE A 851 -41.88 19.92 7.89
C ILE A 851 -41.17 21.05 8.64
N LEU A 852 -39.92 21.31 8.26
CA LEU A 852 -39.11 22.38 8.78
C LEU A 852 -38.69 23.32 7.65
N LEU A 853 -38.86 24.62 7.89
CA LEU A 853 -38.29 25.65 7.04
C LEU A 853 -36.92 26.03 7.61
N LEU A 854 -35.88 25.92 6.77
CA LEU A 854 -34.52 26.19 7.19
C LEU A 854 -33.76 26.91 6.09
N ARG A 855 -32.61 27.47 6.47
CA ARG A 855 -31.64 28.02 5.53
C ARG A 855 -30.31 27.29 5.73
N LEU A 856 -29.65 26.93 4.63
CA LEU A 856 -28.29 26.38 4.70
C LEU A 856 -27.36 27.43 5.32
N GLY A 857 -26.65 27.02 6.37
CA GLY A 857 -25.60 27.80 6.99
C GLY A 857 -24.27 27.60 6.28
N ASP A 858 -23.19 27.76 7.04
CA ASP A 858 -21.84 27.61 6.49
C ASP A 858 -21.54 26.15 6.16
N ILE A 859 -20.66 25.93 5.18
CA ILE A 859 -20.16 24.60 4.85
C ILE A 859 -19.27 24.15 6.01
N TRP A 860 -19.67 23.07 6.67
CA TRP A 860 -18.90 22.47 7.74
C TRP A 860 -17.80 21.56 7.18
N MET A 861 -18.10 20.80 6.13
CA MET A 861 -17.17 19.91 5.46
C MET A 861 -17.62 19.62 4.03
N SER A 862 -16.66 19.52 3.11
CA SER A 862 -16.89 19.04 1.75
C SER A 862 -16.06 17.79 1.51
N LYS A 863 -16.67 16.77 0.90
CA LYS A 863 -16.02 15.53 0.42
C LYS A 863 -16.38 15.32 -1.04
N ARG A 864 -15.73 14.39 -1.74
CA ARG A 864 -15.91 14.17 -3.18
C ARG A 864 -17.37 14.11 -3.63
N ASP A 865 -18.24 13.41 -2.89
CA ASP A 865 -19.61 13.14 -3.32
C ASP A 865 -20.65 14.02 -2.62
N PHE A 866 -20.29 14.63 -1.49
CA PHE A 866 -21.25 15.32 -0.63
C PHE A 866 -20.67 16.54 0.09
N THR A 867 -21.55 17.49 0.41
CA THR A 867 -21.29 18.62 1.30
C THR A 867 -22.13 18.51 2.56
N VAL A 868 -21.54 18.90 3.68
CA VAL A 868 -22.22 19.04 4.96
C VAL A 868 -22.37 20.51 5.28
N PHE A 869 -23.61 20.94 5.46
CA PHE A 869 -23.94 22.31 5.87
C PHE A 869 -24.43 22.33 7.30
N GLU A 870 -24.07 23.38 8.04
CA GLU A 870 -24.76 23.71 9.29
C GLU A 870 -26.20 24.15 8.97
N ILE A 871 -27.15 23.84 9.85
CA ILE A 871 -28.54 24.27 9.67
C ILE A 871 -28.79 25.52 10.49
N ARG A 872 -29.27 26.58 9.83
CA ARG A 872 -29.78 27.79 10.50
C ARG A 872 -31.32 27.77 10.42
N SER A 873 -31.96 27.44 11.54
CA SER A 873 -33.41 27.52 11.71
C SER A 873 -33.75 28.01 13.11
N ALA A 874 -34.85 28.77 13.24
CA ALA A 874 -35.33 29.25 14.53
C ALA A 874 -36.13 28.19 15.31
N SER A 875 -36.46 27.05 14.69
CA SER A 875 -37.45 26.09 15.19
C SER A 875 -36.91 24.67 15.42
N LEU A 876 -35.59 24.50 15.57
CA LEU A 876 -34.92 23.19 15.73
C LEU A 876 -34.44 22.91 17.15
#